data_AF-A0A1P8BCH0-F1
#
_entry.id   AF-A0A1P8BCH0-F1
#
_cell.length_a   1.000
_cell.length_b   1.000
_cell.length_c   1.000
_cell.angle_alpha   90.00
_cell.angle_beta   90.00
_cell.angle_gamma   90.00
#
_symmetry.space_group_name_H-M   'P 1'
#
loop_
_entity.id
_entity.type
_entity.pdbx_description
1 polymer ?
#
loop_
_entity_poly.entity_id
_entity_poly.type
_entity_poly.pdbx_seq_one_letter_code
_entity_poly.pdbx_strand_id
1 'polypeptide(L)'
;MSFLNSCVGHRGAARFFHSRLYKNRLDKDVYLCNNLINAYLETGDSVSARKVFDEMPLRNCVSWACIVSGYSRNGEHKEALVFLRDMVKEGIFSNQYAFVSVLRACQEIGSVGILFGRQIHGLMFKLSYAVDAVVSNVLISMYWKCIGSVGYALCAFGDIEVKNSVSWNSIISVYSQAGDQRSAFRIFSSMQYDGSRPTEYTFGSLVTTACSLTEPDVRLLEQIMCTIQKSGLLTDLFVGSGLVSAFAKSGSLSYARKVFNQMETRNAVTLNGLMVGLVRQKWGEEATKLFMDMNSMIDVSPESYVILLSSFPEYSLAEEVGLKKGREVHGHVITTGLVDFMVGIGNGLVNMYAKCGSIADARRVFYFMTDKDSVSWNSMITGLDQNGCFIEAVERYKSMRRHDILPGSFTLISSLSSCASLKWAKLGQQIHGESLKLGIDLNVSVSNALMTLYAETGYLNECRKIFSSMPEHDQVSWNSIIGALARSERSLPEAVVCFLNAQRAGQKLNRITFSSVLSAVSSLSFGELGKQIHGLALKNNIADEATTENALIACYGKCGEMDGCEKIFSRMAERRDNVTWNSMISGYIHNELLAKALDLVWFMLQTGQRLDSFMYATVLSAFASVATLERGMEVHACSVRACLESDVVVGSALVDMYSKCGRLDYALRFFNTMPVRNSYSWNSMISGYARHGQGEEALKLFETMKLDGQTPPDHVTFVGVLSACSHAGLLEEGFKHFESMSDSYGLAPRIEHFSCMADVLGRAGELDKLEDFIEKMPMKPNVLIWRTVLGACCRANGRKAELGKKAAEMLFQLEPENAVNYVLLGNMYAAGGRWEDLVKARKKMKDADVKKEAGYSWVTMKDGVHMFVAGDKSHPDADVIYKKLKELNRKMRDAGYVPQTGFALYDLEQENKEEILSYHSEKLAVAFVLAAQRSSTLPIRIMKNLRVCGDCHSAFKYISKIEGRQIILRDSNRFHHFQDGACSCSDFW
;
A
#
# COMPACT_ATOMS: atom_id res chain seq x y z
N MET A 1 -0.15 70.56 -35.30
CA MET A 1 0.03 70.19 -33.88
C MET A 1 -1.29 69.94 -33.16
N SER A 2 -2.20 70.91 -33.01
CA SER A 2 -3.52 70.65 -32.37
C SER A 2 -4.32 69.53 -33.09
N PHE A 3 -4.25 69.47 -34.42
CA PHE A 3 -4.87 68.42 -35.23
C PHE A 3 -4.25 67.02 -35.01
N LEU A 4 -2.92 66.92 -34.82
CA LEU A 4 -2.21 65.65 -34.60
C LEU A 4 -2.56 65.04 -33.23
N ASN A 5 -2.61 65.85 -32.17
CA ASN A 5 -3.04 65.39 -30.85
C ASN A 5 -4.53 65.00 -30.81
N SER A 6 -5.37 65.58 -31.69
CA SER A 6 -6.80 65.19 -31.80
C SER A 6 -7.07 63.91 -32.59
N CYS A 7 -6.05 63.38 -33.28
CA CYS A 7 -6.18 62.25 -34.23
C CYS A 7 -5.54 60.94 -33.75
N VAL A 8 -5.07 60.90 -32.50
CA VAL A 8 -4.45 59.72 -31.87
C VAL A 8 -5.48 58.57 -31.86
N GLY A 9 -5.16 57.46 -32.57
CA GLY A 9 -5.98 56.24 -32.62
C GLY A 9 -6.73 55.93 -33.93
N HIS A 10 -6.79 56.86 -34.90
CA HIS A 10 -7.46 56.62 -36.19
C HIS A 10 -6.47 56.36 -37.34
N ARG A 11 -6.43 55.13 -37.88
CA ARG A 11 -5.59 54.72 -39.04
C ARG A 11 -5.70 55.66 -40.26
N GLY A 12 -6.87 56.27 -40.49
CA GLY A 12 -7.09 57.21 -41.60
C GLY A 12 -6.40 58.56 -41.44
N ALA A 13 -6.18 59.01 -40.20
CA ALA A 13 -5.66 60.35 -39.91
C ALA A 13 -4.15 60.47 -40.18
N ALA A 14 -3.36 59.43 -39.90
CA ALA A 14 -1.92 59.39 -40.20
C ALA A 14 -1.66 59.47 -41.71
N ARG A 15 -2.46 58.76 -42.53
CA ARG A 15 -2.38 58.81 -44.00
C ARG A 15 -2.82 60.16 -44.58
N PHE A 16 -3.86 60.76 -44.01
CA PHE A 16 -4.30 62.11 -44.39
C PHE A 16 -3.23 63.17 -44.07
N PHE A 17 -2.61 63.08 -42.89
CA PHE A 17 -1.53 63.97 -42.49
C PHE A 17 -0.28 63.78 -43.38
N HIS A 18 0.09 62.55 -43.69
CA HIS A 18 1.18 62.23 -44.64
C HIS A 18 0.95 62.87 -46.02
N SER A 19 -0.27 62.75 -46.57
CA SER A 19 -0.62 63.39 -47.85
C SER A 19 -0.55 64.93 -47.79
N ARG A 20 -0.93 65.53 -46.66
CA ARG A 20 -0.89 66.99 -46.46
C ARG A 20 0.54 67.52 -46.35
N LEU A 21 1.44 66.79 -45.68
CA LEU A 21 2.86 67.12 -45.61
C LEU A 21 3.51 67.11 -46.99
N TYR A 22 3.22 66.09 -47.79
CA TYR A 22 3.71 65.99 -49.17
C TYR A 22 3.18 67.13 -50.06
N LYS A 23 1.88 67.42 -49.99
CA LYS A 23 1.26 68.53 -50.76
C LYS A 23 1.83 69.90 -50.41
N ASN A 24 2.24 70.10 -49.16
CA ASN A 24 2.80 71.38 -48.68
C ASN A 24 4.34 71.43 -48.75
N ARG A 25 5.02 70.42 -49.31
CA ARG A 25 6.49 70.30 -49.37
C ARG A 25 7.19 70.36 -48.01
N LEU A 26 6.52 69.84 -46.98
CA LEU A 26 7.04 69.74 -45.61
C LEU A 26 7.50 68.30 -45.26
N ASP A 27 7.57 67.42 -46.26
CA ASP A 27 8.01 66.02 -46.20
C ASP A 27 9.49 65.85 -45.86
N LYS A 28 10.27 66.93 -45.88
CA LYS A 28 11.71 66.92 -45.50
C LYS A 28 11.98 67.43 -44.08
N ASP A 29 10.95 67.89 -43.37
CA ASP A 29 11.08 68.38 -42.00
C ASP A 29 11.21 67.19 -41.02
N VAL A 30 12.38 67.10 -40.36
CA VAL A 30 12.72 65.99 -39.45
C VAL A 30 11.75 65.89 -38.27
N TYR A 31 11.24 67.00 -37.76
CA TYR A 31 10.31 67.02 -36.63
C TYR A 31 8.92 66.52 -37.04
N LEU A 32 8.43 66.93 -38.21
CA LEU A 32 7.14 66.47 -38.74
C LEU A 32 7.19 64.99 -39.15
N CYS A 33 8.31 64.53 -39.73
CA CYS A 33 8.53 63.13 -40.05
C CYS A 33 8.57 62.25 -38.80
N ASN A 34 9.24 62.67 -37.72
CA ASN A 34 9.27 61.92 -36.46
C ASN A 34 7.87 61.75 -35.84
N ASN A 35 7.04 62.80 -35.86
CA ASN A 35 5.66 62.72 -35.40
C ASN A 35 4.80 61.81 -36.29
N LEU A 36 5.03 61.83 -37.61
CA LEU A 36 4.33 60.96 -38.55
C LEU A 36 4.70 59.48 -38.35
N ILE A 37 5.99 59.19 -38.13
CA ILE A 37 6.48 57.84 -37.79
C ILE A 37 5.81 57.35 -36.49
N ASN A 38 5.79 58.18 -35.44
CA ASN A 38 5.13 57.82 -34.18
C ASN A 38 3.63 57.53 -34.38
N ALA A 39 2.92 58.36 -35.15
CA ALA A 39 1.50 58.17 -35.44
C ALA A 39 1.22 56.88 -36.24
N TYR A 40 2.08 56.48 -37.18
CA TYR A 40 1.95 55.20 -37.88
C TYR A 40 2.20 54.01 -36.95
N LEU A 41 3.24 54.09 -36.11
CA LEU A 41 3.57 53.01 -35.17
C LEU A 41 2.48 52.83 -34.10
N GLU A 42 1.90 53.91 -33.58
CA GLU A 42 0.76 53.86 -32.64
C GLU A 42 -0.49 53.20 -33.24
N THR A 43 -0.65 53.19 -34.56
CA THR A 43 -1.78 52.55 -35.26
C THR A 43 -1.47 51.14 -35.79
N GLY A 44 -0.27 50.64 -35.50
CA GLY A 44 0.22 49.32 -35.93
C GLY A 44 0.62 49.23 -37.42
N ASP A 45 0.79 50.36 -38.13
CA ASP A 45 1.20 50.39 -39.55
C ASP A 45 2.72 50.58 -39.66
N SER A 46 3.48 49.56 -39.25
CA SER A 46 4.95 49.57 -39.25
C SER A 46 5.56 49.74 -40.65
N VAL A 47 4.85 49.29 -41.69
CA VAL A 47 5.30 49.39 -43.10
C VAL A 47 5.34 50.84 -43.56
N SER A 48 4.26 51.60 -43.29
CA SER A 48 4.21 53.02 -43.65
C SER A 48 5.18 53.85 -42.81
N ALA A 49 5.36 53.50 -41.52
CA ALA A 49 6.36 54.12 -40.65
C ALA A 49 7.79 53.95 -41.18
N ARG A 50 8.16 52.72 -41.60
CA ARG A 50 9.46 52.43 -42.20
C ARG A 50 9.68 53.19 -43.51
N LYS A 51 8.66 53.26 -44.37
CA LYS A 51 8.76 54.01 -45.62
C LYS A 51 9.06 55.49 -45.38
N VAL A 52 8.36 56.12 -44.44
CA VAL A 52 8.63 57.52 -44.05
C VAL A 52 10.07 57.65 -43.53
N PHE A 53 10.51 56.75 -42.65
CA PHE A 53 11.86 56.75 -42.07
C PHE A 53 12.97 56.59 -43.14
N ASP A 54 12.76 55.70 -44.10
CA ASP A 54 13.71 55.45 -45.19
C ASP A 54 13.83 56.64 -46.15
N GLU A 55 12.72 57.36 -46.40
CA GLU A 55 12.66 58.55 -47.27
C GLU A 55 13.19 59.85 -46.60
N MET A 56 13.49 59.82 -45.29
CA MET A 56 14.02 61.00 -44.58
C MET A 56 15.44 61.38 -45.08
N PRO A 57 15.67 62.65 -45.47
CA PRO A 57 16.99 63.10 -45.95
C PRO A 57 18.03 63.26 -44.83
N LEU A 58 17.58 63.52 -43.59
CA LEU A 58 18.41 63.63 -42.40
C LEU A 58 17.71 62.92 -41.25
N ARG A 59 18.42 61.99 -40.60
CA ARG A 59 17.92 61.23 -39.45
C ARG A 59 18.72 61.65 -38.23
N ASN A 60 18.03 62.00 -37.14
CA ASN A 60 18.68 62.32 -35.87
C ASN A 60 18.36 61.23 -34.82
N CYS A 61 18.94 61.35 -33.62
CA CYS A 61 18.73 60.38 -32.54
C CYS A 61 17.25 60.20 -32.16
N VAL A 62 16.40 61.22 -32.37
CA VAL A 62 14.96 61.16 -32.10
C VAL A 62 14.24 60.33 -33.17
N SER A 63 14.62 60.46 -34.45
CA SER A 63 14.09 59.62 -35.54
C SER A 63 14.36 58.14 -35.28
N TRP A 64 15.61 57.82 -34.92
CA TRP A 64 16.03 56.45 -34.61
C TRP A 64 15.40 55.91 -33.32
N ALA A 65 15.30 56.72 -32.26
CA ALA A 65 14.63 56.29 -31.03
C ALA A 65 13.12 56.04 -31.22
N CYS A 66 12.47 56.83 -32.08
CA CYS A 66 11.05 56.69 -32.40
C CYS A 66 10.77 55.38 -33.15
N ILE A 67 11.54 55.06 -34.21
CA ILE A 67 11.36 53.82 -34.97
C ILE A 67 11.65 52.59 -34.10
N VAL A 68 12.72 52.63 -33.30
CA VAL A 68 13.09 51.54 -32.38
C VAL A 68 12.03 51.31 -31.30
N SER A 69 11.50 52.37 -30.70
CA SER A 69 10.47 52.26 -29.66
C SER A 69 9.15 51.73 -30.21
N GLY A 70 8.70 52.21 -31.36
CA GLY A 70 7.44 51.77 -31.95
C GLY A 70 7.48 50.32 -32.44
N TYR A 71 8.58 49.89 -33.07
CA TYR A 71 8.76 48.48 -33.46
C TYR A 71 8.78 47.55 -32.25
N SER A 72 9.45 47.95 -31.16
CA SER A 72 9.44 47.19 -29.90
C SER A 72 8.04 47.06 -29.29
N ARG A 73 7.22 48.13 -29.32
CA ARG A 73 5.83 48.11 -28.82
C ARG A 73 4.89 47.25 -29.66
N ASN A 74 5.11 47.17 -30.97
CA ASN A 74 4.26 46.40 -31.89
C ASN A 74 4.60 44.90 -31.92
N GLY A 75 5.54 44.42 -31.10
CA GLY A 75 5.95 43.00 -31.06
C GLY A 75 7.02 42.62 -32.09
N GLU A 76 7.47 43.56 -32.92
CA GLU A 76 8.51 43.37 -33.95
C GLU A 76 9.92 43.56 -33.34
N HIS A 77 10.22 42.72 -32.34
CA HIS A 77 11.38 42.88 -31.47
C HIS A 77 12.73 42.71 -32.19
N LYS A 78 12.81 41.84 -33.20
CA LYS A 78 14.06 41.59 -33.94
C LYS A 78 14.44 42.79 -34.83
N GLU A 79 13.44 43.39 -35.44
CA GLU A 79 13.54 44.56 -36.31
C GLU A 79 13.98 45.79 -35.50
N ALA A 80 13.50 45.92 -34.26
CA ALA A 80 13.98 46.95 -33.33
C ALA A 80 15.49 46.82 -33.03
N LEU A 81 16.01 45.60 -32.89
CA LEU A 81 17.46 45.36 -32.70
C LEU A 81 18.27 45.71 -33.95
N VAL A 82 17.72 45.42 -35.14
CA VAL A 82 18.35 45.76 -36.43
C VAL A 82 18.47 47.28 -36.58
N PHE A 83 17.41 48.03 -36.29
CA PHE A 83 17.44 49.50 -36.35
C PHE A 83 18.44 50.11 -35.36
N LEU A 84 18.59 49.56 -34.15
CA LEU A 84 19.63 50.04 -33.22
C LEU A 84 21.03 49.80 -33.79
N ARG A 85 21.29 48.61 -34.35
CA ARG A 85 22.58 48.30 -34.96
C ARG A 85 22.90 49.26 -36.11
N ASP A 86 21.92 49.56 -36.94
CA ASP A 86 22.11 50.43 -38.10
C ASP A 86 22.27 51.90 -37.67
N MET A 87 21.59 52.35 -36.60
CA MET A 87 21.85 53.65 -35.95
C MET A 87 23.31 53.79 -35.47
N VAL A 88 23.84 52.73 -34.82
CA VAL A 88 25.23 52.71 -34.32
C VAL A 88 26.23 52.70 -35.48
N LYS A 89 25.92 52.01 -36.59
CA LYS A 89 26.77 52.02 -37.80
C LYS A 89 26.83 53.40 -38.47
N GLU A 90 25.75 54.18 -38.43
CA GLU A 90 25.73 55.56 -38.92
C GLU A 90 26.41 56.57 -37.96
N GLY A 91 26.97 56.11 -36.83
CA GLY A 91 27.71 56.94 -35.89
C GLY A 91 26.84 57.86 -35.03
N ILE A 92 25.52 57.61 -34.96
CA ILE A 92 24.58 58.42 -34.17
C ILE A 92 24.49 57.84 -32.76
N PHE A 93 24.80 58.66 -31.74
CA PHE A 93 24.71 58.26 -30.33
C PHE A 93 23.24 58.09 -29.89
N SER A 94 22.93 56.95 -29.28
CA SER A 94 21.60 56.63 -28.74
C SER A 94 21.22 57.55 -27.59
N ASN A 95 19.92 57.72 -27.38
CA ASN A 95 19.39 58.24 -26.11
C ASN A 95 18.89 57.09 -25.20
N GLN A 96 18.64 57.42 -23.93
CA GLN A 96 18.08 56.51 -22.91
C GLN A 96 16.82 55.76 -23.38
N TYR A 97 15.96 56.39 -24.17
CA TYR A 97 14.69 55.83 -24.63
C TYR A 97 14.87 54.70 -25.67
N ALA A 98 15.87 54.84 -26.56
CA ALA A 98 16.24 53.79 -27.50
C ALA A 98 16.76 52.55 -26.76
N PHE A 99 17.65 52.74 -25.78
CA PHE A 99 18.19 51.63 -24.97
C PHE A 99 17.09 50.91 -24.17
N VAL A 100 16.21 51.64 -23.48
CA VAL A 100 15.08 51.04 -22.75
C VAL A 100 14.19 50.18 -23.66
N SER A 101 13.87 50.68 -24.85
CA SER A 101 12.99 49.99 -25.79
C SER A 101 13.61 48.70 -26.36
N VAL A 102 14.93 48.72 -26.58
CA VAL A 102 15.70 47.57 -27.11
C VAL A 102 15.98 46.55 -26.02
N LEU A 103 16.28 46.97 -24.80
CA LEU A 103 16.41 46.04 -23.67
C LEU A 103 15.09 45.33 -23.35
N ARG A 104 13.95 46.02 -23.49
CA ARG A 104 12.62 45.39 -23.44
C ARG A 104 12.41 44.40 -24.59
N ALA A 105 12.80 44.75 -25.82
CA ALA A 105 12.77 43.82 -26.95
C ALA A 105 13.63 42.58 -26.69
N CYS A 106 14.84 42.74 -26.13
CA CYS A 106 15.69 41.62 -25.72
C CYS A 106 15.04 40.73 -24.66
N GLN A 107 14.29 41.32 -23.72
CA GLN A 107 13.56 40.61 -22.69
C GLN A 107 12.47 39.70 -23.28
N GLU A 108 11.69 40.21 -24.23
CA GLU A 108 10.60 39.45 -24.88
C GLU A 108 11.10 38.38 -25.85
N ILE A 109 12.31 38.52 -26.41
CA ILE A 109 12.97 37.49 -27.24
C ILE A 109 13.47 36.31 -26.36
N GLY A 110 13.56 36.48 -25.04
CA GLY A 110 13.95 35.42 -24.10
C GLY A 110 15.43 35.04 -24.19
N SER A 111 15.73 33.74 -24.13
CA SER A 111 17.11 33.23 -24.03
C SER A 111 18.01 33.59 -25.23
N VAL A 112 17.45 33.92 -26.39
CA VAL A 112 18.21 34.39 -27.58
C VAL A 112 18.53 35.88 -27.50
N GLY A 113 17.70 36.67 -26.81
CA GLY A 113 17.86 38.12 -26.66
C GLY A 113 19.06 38.54 -25.79
N ILE A 114 19.65 37.61 -25.05
CA ILE A 114 20.80 37.85 -24.17
C ILE A 114 22.07 38.29 -24.89
N LEU A 115 22.39 37.70 -26.05
CA LEU A 115 23.64 37.99 -26.75
C LEU A 115 23.65 39.46 -27.15
N PHE A 116 22.50 39.94 -27.64
CA PHE A 116 22.26 41.34 -27.93
C PHE A 116 22.23 42.18 -26.65
N GLY A 117 21.52 41.74 -25.60
CA GLY A 117 21.48 42.42 -24.30
C GLY A 117 22.85 42.68 -23.68
N ARG A 118 23.79 41.72 -23.75
CA ARG A 118 25.18 41.89 -23.28
C ARG A 118 25.98 42.86 -24.14
N GLN A 119 25.80 42.83 -25.46
CA GLN A 119 26.44 43.79 -26.36
C GLN A 119 25.93 45.22 -26.11
N ILE A 120 24.63 45.37 -25.88
CA ILE A 120 23.99 46.64 -25.52
C ILE A 120 24.51 47.13 -24.17
N HIS A 121 24.62 46.26 -23.15
CA HIS A 121 25.19 46.63 -21.86
C HIS A 121 26.65 47.11 -22.01
N GLY A 122 27.49 46.41 -22.78
CA GLY A 122 28.86 46.85 -23.06
C GLY A 122 28.93 48.18 -23.81
N LEU A 123 27.98 48.45 -24.72
CA LEU A 123 27.86 49.73 -25.41
C LEU A 123 27.41 50.85 -24.45
N MET A 124 26.45 50.57 -23.56
CA MET A 124 26.00 51.52 -22.54
C MET A 124 27.13 51.90 -21.59
N PHE A 125 27.98 50.95 -21.21
CA PHE A 125 29.15 51.21 -20.35
C PHE A 125 30.15 52.16 -21.04
N LYS A 126 30.46 51.92 -22.33
CA LYS A 126 31.35 52.80 -23.12
C LYS A 126 30.81 54.22 -23.31
N LEU A 127 29.49 54.39 -23.29
CA LEU A 127 28.81 55.66 -23.50
C LEU A 127 28.36 56.31 -22.18
N SER A 128 28.80 55.80 -21.03
CA SER A 128 28.43 56.30 -19.68
C SER A 128 26.93 56.30 -19.37
N TYR A 129 26.14 55.44 -20.02
CA TYR A 129 24.72 55.22 -19.71
C TYR A 129 24.47 54.14 -18.65
N ALA A 130 25.51 53.38 -18.25
CA ALA A 130 25.39 52.36 -17.21
C ALA A 130 25.09 52.93 -15.81
N VAL A 131 25.43 54.21 -15.58
CA VAL A 131 25.12 54.92 -14.32
C VAL A 131 23.68 55.44 -14.27
N ASP A 132 22.96 55.45 -15.40
CA ASP A 132 21.60 55.95 -15.51
C ASP A 132 20.60 54.94 -14.91
N ALA A 133 19.89 55.35 -13.86
CA ALA A 133 18.94 54.48 -13.17
C ALA A 133 17.80 53.98 -14.07
N VAL A 134 17.32 54.75 -15.06
CA VAL A 134 16.19 54.37 -15.91
C VAL A 134 16.57 53.20 -16.81
N VAL A 135 17.74 53.26 -17.44
CA VAL A 135 18.20 52.21 -18.37
C VAL A 135 18.67 50.98 -17.60
N SER A 136 19.41 51.18 -16.51
CA SER A 136 19.93 50.09 -15.67
C SER A 136 18.83 49.30 -14.95
N ASN A 137 17.69 49.91 -14.59
CA ASN A 137 16.54 49.18 -14.04
C ASN A 137 15.96 48.16 -15.03
N VAL A 138 15.88 48.52 -16.32
CA VAL A 138 15.43 47.58 -17.36
C VAL A 138 16.46 46.50 -17.61
N LEU A 139 17.75 46.82 -17.47
CA LEU A 139 18.85 45.88 -17.60
C LEU A 139 18.83 44.81 -16.49
N ILE A 140 18.54 45.19 -15.24
CA ILE A 140 18.33 44.28 -14.10
C ILE A 140 17.21 43.27 -14.41
N SER A 141 16.05 43.76 -14.88
CA SER A 141 14.91 42.92 -15.27
C SER A 141 15.25 41.98 -16.43
N MET A 142 15.95 42.49 -17.46
CA MET A 142 16.36 41.71 -18.64
C MET A 142 17.29 40.56 -18.25
N TYR A 143 18.33 40.81 -17.44
CA TYR A 143 19.26 39.75 -17.03
C TYR A 143 18.60 38.63 -16.25
N TRP A 144 17.66 38.97 -15.38
CA TRP A 144 16.90 37.96 -14.65
C TRP A 144 15.98 37.15 -15.57
N LYS A 145 15.14 37.80 -16.39
CA LYS A 145 14.18 37.09 -17.24
C LYS A 145 14.85 36.24 -18.35
N CYS A 146 16.00 36.66 -18.87
CA CYS A 146 16.67 35.93 -19.95
C CYS A 146 17.63 34.82 -19.48
N ILE A 147 18.14 34.87 -18.23
CA ILE A 147 19.18 33.93 -17.73
C ILE A 147 18.81 33.25 -16.41
N GLY A 148 18.02 33.91 -15.57
CA GLY A 148 17.94 33.55 -14.14
C GLY A 148 19.22 33.86 -13.36
N SER A 149 20.12 34.70 -13.90
CA SER A 149 21.39 35.02 -13.25
C SER A 149 21.29 36.26 -12.36
N VAL A 150 21.26 36.04 -11.05
CA VAL A 150 21.35 37.09 -10.03
C VAL A 150 22.65 37.90 -10.13
N GLY A 151 23.77 37.29 -10.52
CA GLY A 151 25.08 37.95 -10.59
C GLY A 151 25.14 39.15 -11.54
N TYR A 152 24.73 38.98 -12.80
CA TYR A 152 24.70 40.09 -13.78
C TYR A 152 23.69 41.19 -13.42
N ALA A 153 22.55 40.81 -12.80
CA ALA A 153 21.58 41.77 -12.30
C ALA A 153 22.16 42.62 -11.15
N LEU A 154 22.94 42.00 -10.25
CA LEU A 154 23.66 42.72 -9.19
C LEU A 154 24.74 43.66 -9.73
N CYS A 155 25.50 43.23 -10.75
CA CYS A 155 26.49 44.12 -11.39
C CYS A 155 25.81 45.37 -11.97
N ALA A 156 24.74 45.18 -12.76
CA ALA A 156 23.97 46.29 -13.32
C ALA A 156 23.36 47.21 -12.24
N PHE A 157 22.98 46.66 -11.09
CA PHE A 157 22.52 47.44 -9.93
C PHE A 157 23.65 48.19 -9.23
N GLY A 158 24.84 47.59 -9.15
CA GLY A 158 26.04 48.19 -8.57
C GLY A 158 26.51 49.43 -9.34
N ASP A 159 26.41 49.38 -10.67
CA ASP A 159 26.85 50.45 -11.58
C ASP A 159 25.99 51.73 -11.50
N ILE A 160 24.81 51.69 -10.86
CA ILE A 160 23.92 52.86 -10.70
C ILE A 160 24.48 53.80 -9.63
N GLU A 161 24.78 55.04 -10.01
CA GLU A 161 25.35 56.07 -9.12
C GLU A 161 24.34 56.56 -8.08
N VAL A 162 23.13 56.93 -8.51
CA VAL A 162 22.02 57.35 -7.63
C VAL A 162 20.87 56.36 -7.77
N LYS A 163 20.70 55.52 -6.75
CA LYS A 163 19.65 54.48 -6.73
C LYS A 163 18.32 55.11 -6.31
N ASN A 164 17.25 54.76 -7.02
CA ASN A 164 15.89 55.18 -6.69
C ASN A 164 15.03 53.96 -6.27
N SER A 165 13.78 54.22 -5.84
CA SER A 165 12.86 53.16 -5.41
C SER A 165 12.66 52.07 -6.48
N VAL A 166 12.66 52.43 -7.76
CA VAL A 166 12.51 51.49 -8.88
C VAL A 166 13.74 50.58 -9.01
N SER A 167 14.95 51.12 -8.81
CA SER A 167 16.19 50.34 -8.80
C SER A 167 16.20 49.31 -7.69
N TRP A 168 15.86 49.74 -6.47
CA TRP A 168 15.76 48.86 -5.30
C TRP A 168 14.67 47.78 -5.49
N ASN A 169 13.50 48.15 -6.00
CA ASN A 169 12.41 47.21 -6.27
C ASN A 169 12.79 46.16 -7.32
N SER A 170 13.48 46.59 -8.38
CA SER A 170 13.89 45.69 -9.46
C SER A 170 14.80 44.58 -8.94
N ILE A 171 15.81 44.92 -8.13
CA ILE A 171 16.74 43.91 -7.58
C ILE A 171 16.09 43.05 -6.48
N ILE A 172 15.20 43.60 -5.65
CA ILE A 172 14.42 42.83 -4.67
C ILE A 172 13.51 41.81 -5.38
N SER A 173 12.89 42.19 -6.50
CA SER A 173 12.08 41.29 -7.31
C SER A 173 12.90 40.16 -7.94
N VAL A 174 14.14 40.43 -8.38
CA VAL A 174 15.06 39.40 -8.87
C VAL A 174 15.34 38.35 -7.79
N TYR A 175 15.70 38.77 -6.58
CA TYR A 175 15.92 37.84 -5.46
C TYR A 175 14.66 37.09 -5.02
N SER A 176 13.50 37.77 -5.08
CA SER A 176 12.19 37.15 -4.82
C SER A 176 11.90 36.00 -5.77
N GLN A 177 12.06 36.24 -7.07
CA GLN A 177 11.83 35.24 -8.11
C GLN A 177 12.88 34.12 -8.09
N ALA A 178 14.08 34.40 -7.58
CA ALA A 178 15.13 33.40 -7.35
C ALA A 178 14.90 32.52 -6.10
N GLY A 179 13.94 32.87 -5.23
CA GLY A 179 13.70 32.17 -3.97
C GLY A 179 14.77 32.40 -2.90
N ASP A 180 15.70 33.34 -3.09
CA ASP A 180 16.75 33.67 -2.11
C ASP A 180 16.23 34.71 -1.11
N GLN A 181 15.52 34.20 -0.11
CA GLN A 181 14.95 34.98 0.98
C GLN A 181 15.99 35.82 1.71
N ARG A 182 17.14 35.24 2.07
CA ARG A 182 18.12 35.90 2.93
C ARG A 182 18.72 37.11 2.24
N SER A 183 19.00 37.02 0.95
CA SER A 183 19.55 38.14 0.18
C SER A 183 18.48 39.20 -0.11
N ALA A 184 17.23 38.81 -0.39
CA ALA A 184 16.13 39.76 -0.57
C ALA A 184 15.94 40.69 0.65
N PHE A 185 15.93 40.12 1.87
CA PHE A 185 15.79 40.92 3.09
C PHE A 185 17.03 41.75 3.42
N ARG A 186 18.25 41.30 3.06
CA ARG A 186 19.45 42.14 3.19
C ARG A 186 19.39 43.37 2.30
N ILE A 187 18.99 43.20 1.03
CA ILE A 187 18.86 44.30 0.08
C ILE A 187 17.76 45.27 0.52
N PHE A 188 16.66 44.77 1.09
CA PHE A 188 15.63 45.62 1.69
C PHE A 188 16.18 46.46 2.86
N SER A 189 16.97 45.87 3.76
CA SER A 189 17.63 46.63 4.83
C SER A 189 18.59 47.69 4.29
N SER A 190 19.33 47.38 3.22
CA SER A 190 20.19 48.36 2.53
C SER A 190 19.39 49.51 1.92
N MET A 191 18.24 49.23 1.30
CA MET A 191 17.32 50.26 0.78
C MET A 191 16.86 51.22 1.89
N GLN A 192 16.54 50.69 3.07
CA GLN A 192 16.11 51.51 4.20
C GLN A 192 17.25 52.37 4.77
N TYR A 193 18.47 51.83 4.82
CA TYR A 193 19.66 52.57 5.25
C TYR A 193 20.02 53.71 4.30
N ASP A 194 19.82 53.50 3.00
CA ASP A 194 20.00 54.49 1.92
C ASP A 194 18.92 55.60 1.93
N GLY A 195 17.94 55.52 2.84
CA GLY A 195 16.86 56.52 2.98
C GLY A 195 15.76 56.41 1.92
N SER A 196 15.80 55.39 1.05
CA SER A 196 14.78 55.14 0.03
C SER A 196 13.50 54.57 0.65
N ARG A 197 12.35 55.19 0.37
CA ARG A 197 11.05 54.75 0.92
C ARG A 197 10.53 53.49 0.22
N PRO A 198 10.17 52.42 0.96
CA PRO A 198 9.49 51.25 0.41
C PRO A 198 8.13 51.61 -0.22
N THR A 199 7.77 50.87 -1.26
CA THR A 199 6.54 51.02 -2.06
C THR A 199 5.72 49.73 -2.06
N GLU A 200 4.53 49.75 -2.65
CA GLU A 200 3.66 48.59 -2.84
C GLU A 200 4.35 47.43 -3.57
N TYR A 201 5.20 47.73 -4.55
CA TYR A 201 5.99 46.72 -5.28
C TYR A 201 7.12 46.12 -4.43
N THR A 202 7.70 46.91 -3.51
CA THR A 202 8.71 46.44 -2.56
C THR A 202 8.10 45.38 -1.66
N PHE A 203 6.97 45.71 -1.03
CA PHE A 203 6.30 44.84 -0.08
C PHE A 203 5.64 43.64 -0.75
N GLY A 204 5.05 43.80 -1.94
CA GLY A 204 4.52 42.66 -2.70
C GLY A 204 5.59 41.62 -3.05
N SER A 205 6.79 42.06 -3.44
CA SER A 205 7.92 41.16 -3.68
C SER A 205 8.38 40.45 -2.40
N LEU A 206 8.51 41.18 -1.28
CA LEU A 206 8.92 40.59 0.00
C LEU A 206 7.91 39.59 0.57
N VAL A 207 6.61 39.87 0.44
CA VAL A 207 5.53 38.93 0.83
C VAL A 207 5.62 37.66 -0.03
N THR A 208 5.85 37.80 -1.33
CA THR A 208 6.05 36.66 -2.23
C THR A 208 7.27 35.82 -1.83
N THR A 209 8.39 36.47 -1.51
CA THR A 209 9.62 35.78 -1.06
C THR A 209 9.44 35.08 0.28
N ALA A 210 8.69 35.67 1.22
CA ALA A 210 8.39 35.02 2.50
C ALA A 210 7.50 33.77 2.33
N CYS A 211 6.79 33.66 1.20
CA CYS A 211 5.90 32.55 0.88
C CYS A 211 6.50 31.48 -0.04
N SER A 212 7.73 31.66 -0.53
CA SER A 212 8.35 30.71 -1.49
C SER A 212 8.88 29.43 -0.83
N LEU A 213 8.83 29.31 0.49
CA LEU A 213 9.19 28.11 1.25
C LEU A 213 8.01 27.16 1.42
N THR A 214 8.30 25.86 1.57
CA THR A 214 7.31 24.80 1.82
C THR A 214 6.54 24.98 3.12
N GLU A 215 7.13 25.65 4.12
CA GLU A 215 6.45 26.15 5.32
C GLU A 215 6.75 27.65 5.48
N PRO A 216 5.76 28.55 5.29
CA PRO A 216 5.98 29.98 5.44
C PRO A 216 6.25 30.35 6.90
N ASP A 217 7.33 31.08 7.17
CA ASP A 217 7.63 31.59 8.51
C ASP A 217 6.62 32.68 8.90
N VAL A 218 5.65 32.30 9.75
CA VAL A 218 4.60 33.18 10.25
C VAL A 218 5.18 34.40 10.98
N ARG A 219 6.30 34.25 11.70
CA ARG A 219 6.91 35.37 12.45
C ARG A 219 7.48 36.42 11.51
N LEU A 220 8.06 35.97 10.39
CA LEU A 220 8.56 36.88 9.37
C LEU A 220 7.40 37.61 8.67
N LEU A 221 6.31 36.90 8.35
CA LEU A 221 5.10 37.53 7.79
C LEU A 221 4.49 38.57 8.75
N GLU A 222 4.48 38.30 10.07
CA GLU A 222 4.06 39.27 11.09
C GLU A 222 4.94 40.52 11.14
N GLN A 223 6.27 40.35 11.02
CA GLN A 223 7.22 41.48 10.97
C GLN A 223 7.03 42.33 9.72
N ILE A 224 6.82 41.70 8.56
CA ILE A 224 6.54 42.38 7.30
C ILE A 224 5.20 43.14 7.41
N MET A 225 4.15 42.51 7.94
CA MET A 225 2.85 43.14 8.15
C MET A 225 2.94 44.37 9.06
N CYS A 226 3.66 44.28 10.18
CA CYS A 226 3.90 45.44 11.05
C CYS A 226 4.61 46.59 10.33
N THR A 227 5.54 46.27 9.43
CA THR A 227 6.30 47.27 8.65
C THR A 227 5.42 47.92 7.58
N ILE A 228 4.58 47.13 6.91
CA ILE A 228 3.57 47.60 5.94
C ILE A 228 2.52 48.48 6.62
N GLN A 229 2.10 48.11 7.82
CA GLN A 229 1.14 48.91 8.60
C GLN A 229 1.74 50.27 8.98
N LYS A 230 3.02 50.32 9.37
CA LYS A 230 3.73 51.58 9.65
C LYS A 230 3.94 52.46 8.42
N SER A 231 4.05 51.87 7.22
CA SER A 231 4.17 52.62 5.97
C SER A 231 2.84 53.08 5.39
N GLY A 232 1.70 52.70 5.98
CA GLY A 232 0.35 53.06 5.52
C GLY A 232 -0.12 52.30 4.29
N LEU A 233 0.59 51.26 3.85
CA LEU A 233 0.29 50.49 2.64
C LEU A 233 -0.57 49.24 2.89
N LEU A 234 -1.13 49.09 4.09
CA LEU A 234 -1.96 47.92 4.43
C LEU A 234 -3.31 47.92 3.71
N THR A 235 -3.85 49.09 3.39
CA THR A 235 -5.10 49.26 2.65
C THR A 235 -4.93 49.15 1.13
N ASP A 236 -3.69 49.10 0.64
CA ASP A 236 -3.39 48.92 -0.78
C ASP A 236 -3.87 47.54 -1.26
N LEU A 237 -4.56 47.51 -2.40
CA LEU A 237 -5.19 46.30 -2.93
C LEU A 237 -4.17 45.21 -3.28
N PHE A 238 -2.99 45.58 -3.79
CA PHE A 238 -1.96 44.63 -4.22
C PHE A 238 -1.23 44.04 -3.02
N VAL A 239 -0.79 44.87 -2.08
CA VAL A 239 -0.09 44.43 -0.87
C VAL A 239 -1.03 43.68 0.07
N GLY A 240 -2.24 44.20 0.29
CA GLY A 240 -3.26 43.58 1.14
C GLY A 240 -3.69 42.21 0.63
N SER A 241 -3.94 42.06 -0.67
CA SER A 241 -4.28 40.76 -1.28
C SER A 241 -3.13 39.74 -1.16
N GLY A 242 -1.89 40.19 -1.36
CA GLY A 242 -0.70 39.36 -1.16
C GLY A 242 -0.58 38.86 0.28
N LEU A 243 -0.76 39.73 1.27
CA LEU A 243 -0.72 39.37 2.70
C LEU A 243 -1.84 38.41 3.10
N VAL A 244 -3.07 38.63 2.62
CA VAL A 244 -4.19 37.72 2.87
C VAL A 244 -3.85 36.32 2.35
N SER A 245 -3.38 36.19 1.11
CA SER A 245 -2.99 34.89 0.55
C SER A 245 -1.80 34.26 1.30
N ALA A 246 -0.83 35.07 1.72
CA ALA A 246 0.34 34.63 2.49
C ALA A 246 -0.04 34.02 3.84
N PHE A 247 -0.78 34.76 4.67
CA PHE A 247 -1.24 34.28 5.97
C PHE A 247 -2.23 33.11 5.85
N ALA A 248 -3.06 33.10 4.81
CA ALA A 248 -3.98 32.00 4.54
C ALA A 248 -3.21 30.72 4.15
N LYS A 249 -2.14 30.83 3.34
CA LYS A 249 -1.25 29.70 2.99
C LYS A 249 -0.43 29.19 4.19
N SER A 250 -0.05 30.07 5.12
CA SER A 250 0.71 29.70 6.31
C SER A 250 -0.15 29.11 7.44
N GLY A 251 -1.47 29.02 7.25
CA GLY A 251 -2.42 28.52 8.27
C GLY A 251 -2.84 29.55 9.33
N SER A 252 -2.35 30.78 9.25
CA SER A 252 -2.65 31.87 10.20
C SER A 252 -3.91 32.64 9.80
N LEU A 253 -5.06 31.95 9.83
CA LEU A 253 -6.35 32.48 9.36
C LEU A 253 -6.83 33.72 10.13
N SER A 254 -6.45 33.88 11.39
CA SER A 254 -6.78 35.06 12.21
C SER A 254 -6.17 36.34 11.64
N TYR A 255 -4.88 36.28 11.26
CA TYR A 255 -4.18 37.40 10.64
C TYR A 255 -4.66 37.65 9.21
N ALA A 256 -4.90 36.58 8.43
CA ALA A 256 -5.47 36.72 7.10
C ALA A 256 -6.81 37.46 7.14
N ARG A 257 -7.71 37.10 8.07
CA ARG A 257 -9.00 37.76 8.26
C ARG A 257 -8.87 39.19 8.80
N LYS A 258 -7.88 39.45 9.65
CA LYS A 258 -7.59 40.80 10.16
C LYS A 258 -7.19 41.75 9.02
N VAL A 259 -6.26 41.34 8.16
CA VAL A 259 -5.85 42.13 6.98
C VAL A 259 -7.03 42.31 6.04
N PHE A 260 -7.76 41.23 5.75
CA PHE A 260 -8.94 41.26 4.89
C PHE A 260 -10.00 42.28 5.32
N ASN A 261 -10.29 42.33 6.63
CA ASN A 261 -11.27 43.25 7.19
C ASN A 261 -10.80 44.71 7.20
N GLN A 262 -9.48 44.95 7.22
CA GLN A 262 -8.88 46.29 7.25
C GLN A 262 -8.69 46.90 5.85
N MET A 263 -8.83 46.12 4.78
CA MET A 263 -8.78 46.62 3.40
C MET A 263 -10.06 47.40 3.04
N GLU A 264 -9.90 48.58 2.43
CA GLU A 264 -11.01 49.45 1.96
C GLU A 264 -11.66 48.91 0.67
N THR A 265 -10.84 48.37 -0.24
CA THR A 265 -11.29 47.76 -1.50
C THR A 265 -10.89 46.29 -1.54
N ARG A 266 -11.77 45.43 -2.04
CA ARG A 266 -11.57 43.97 -2.12
C ARG A 266 -11.97 43.50 -3.50
N ASN A 267 -11.21 42.57 -4.09
CA ASN A 267 -11.51 41.99 -5.40
C ASN A 267 -11.59 40.47 -5.32
N ALA A 268 -11.89 39.83 -6.44
CA ALA A 268 -11.96 38.36 -6.54
C ALA A 268 -10.63 37.69 -6.12
N VAL A 269 -9.47 38.32 -6.34
CA VAL A 269 -8.16 37.78 -5.96
C VAL A 269 -7.99 37.73 -4.44
N THR A 270 -8.39 38.78 -3.73
CA THR A 270 -8.37 38.81 -2.26
C THR A 270 -9.28 37.73 -1.66
N LEU A 271 -10.50 37.58 -2.20
CA LEU A 271 -11.47 36.57 -1.78
C LEU A 271 -10.97 35.15 -2.05
N ASN A 272 -10.52 34.87 -3.28
CA ASN A 272 -10.00 33.57 -3.69
C ASN A 272 -8.79 33.16 -2.86
N GLY A 273 -7.88 34.10 -2.58
CA GLY A 273 -6.71 33.85 -1.73
C GLY A 273 -7.08 33.40 -0.31
N LEU A 274 -8.10 34.01 0.29
CA LEU A 274 -8.59 33.64 1.62
C LEU A 274 -9.33 32.30 1.60
N MET A 275 -10.20 32.08 0.61
CA MET A 275 -10.94 30.82 0.43
C MET A 275 -9.99 29.63 0.25
N VAL A 276 -8.94 29.75 -0.58
CA VAL A 276 -7.95 28.67 -0.78
C VAL A 276 -7.26 28.26 0.53
N GLY A 277 -6.93 29.23 1.40
CA GLY A 277 -6.35 28.90 2.70
C GLY A 277 -7.34 28.23 3.65
N LEU A 278 -8.60 28.66 3.66
CA LEU A 278 -9.67 28.00 4.44
C LEU A 278 -9.88 26.55 3.99
N VAL A 279 -9.92 26.30 2.69
CA VAL A 279 -10.04 24.93 2.13
C VAL A 279 -8.86 24.06 2.52
N ARG A 280 -7.63 24.57 2.42
CA ARG A 280 -6.41 23.83 2.81
C ARG A 280 -6.39 23.44 4.30
N GLN A 281 -6.98 24.26 5.16
CA GLN A 281 -7.09 24.00 6.60
C GLN A 281 -8.35 23.20 6.97
N LYS A 282 -9.06 22.65 5.98
CA LYS A 282 -10.28 21.85 6.13
C LYS A 282 -11.46 22.61 6.75
N TRP A 283 -11.55 23.91 6.50
CA TRP A 283 -12.64 24.77 6.98
C TRP A 283 -13.57 25.13 5.82
N GLY A 284 -14.13 24.11 5.17
CA GLY A 284 -14.95 24.28 3.96
C GLY A 284 -16.25 25.08 4.17
N GLU A 285 -16.84 24.99 5.36
CA GLU A 285 -18.05 25.72 5.75
C GLU A 285 -17.81 27.24 5.78
N GLU A 286 -16.72 27.66 6.41
CA GLU A 286 -16.34 29.07 6.52
C GLU A 286 -15.96 29.65 5.14
N ALA A 287 -15.31 28.87 4.28
CA ALA A 287 -15.03 29.27 2.90
C ALA A 287 -16.32 29.52 2.10
N THR A 288 -17.33 28.67 2.30
CA THR A 288 -18.64 28.78 1.63
C THR A 288 -19.41 29.99 2.14
N LYS A 289 -19.42 30.23 3.45
CA LYS A 289 -20.05 31.40 4.05
C LYS A 289 -19.43 32.69 3.55
N LEU A 290 -18.10 32.76 3.49
CA LEU A 290 -17.36 33.89 2.94
C LEU A 290 -17.73 34.16 1.47
N PHE A 291 -17.87 33.12 0.65
CA PHE A 291 -18.34 33.27 -0.73
C PHE A 291 -19.76 33.83 -0.79
N MET A 292 -20.69 33.32 0.02
CA MET A 292 -22.09 33.78 0.03
C MET A 292 -22.23 35.24 0.46
N ASP A 293 -21.51 35.64 1.52
CA ASP A 293 -21.54 37.01 2.03
C ASP A 293 -21.04 38.02 0.97
N MET A 294 -20.10 37.61 0.11
CA MET A 294 -19.40 38.50 -0.81
C MET A 294 -19.84 38.42 -2.27
N ASN A 295 -20.56 37.37 -2.68
CA ASN A 295 -21.21 37.27 -3.99
C ASN A 295 -22.21 38.42 -4.26
N SER A 296 -22.66 39.11 -3.20
CA SER A 296 -23.51 40.30 -3.31
C SER A 296 -22.74 41.61 -3.56
N MET A 297 -21.41 41.61 -3.44
CA MET A 297 -20.57 42.82 -3.42
C MET A 297 -19.40 42.82 -4.42
N ILE A 298 -18.99 41.66 -4.95
CA ILE A 298 -17.81 41.50 -5.83
C ILE A 298 -18.20 40.69 -7.07
N ASP A 299 -17.72 41.10 -8.26
CA ASP A 299 -17.82 40.28 -9.48
C ASP A 299 -17.07 38.95 -9.30
N VAL A 300 -17.82 37.86 -9.25
CA VAL A 300 -17.29 36.51 -9.01
C VAL A 300 -16.68 35.97 -10.30
N SER A 301 -15.43 35.53 -10.22
CA SER A 301 -14.74 34.91 -11.37
C SER A 301 -15.04 33.40 -11.44
N PRO A 302 -14.87 32.76 -12.61
CA PRO A 302 -14.98 31.31 -12.75
C PRO A 302 -14.07 30.52 -11.79
N GLU A 303 -12.88 31.05 -11.50
CA GLU A 303 -11.96 30.46 -10.52
C GLU A 303 -12.56 30.42 -9.11
N SER A 304 -13.38 31.41 -8.74
CA SER A 304 -14.07 31.45 -7.46
C SER A 304 -15.06 30.28 -7.29
N TYR A 305 -15.75 29.88 -8.37
CA TYR A 305 -16.61 28.70 -8.37
C TYR A 305 -15.82 27.39 -8.23
N VAL A 306 -14.67 27.28 -8.90
CA VAL A 306 -13.81 26.09 -8.77
C VAL A 306 -13.28 25.95 -7.35
N ILE A 307 -12.86 27.06 -6.71
CA ILE A 307 -12.40 27.06 -5.32
C ILE A 307 -13.55 26.71 -4.37
N LEU A 308 -14.75 27.26 -4.58
CA LEU A 308 -15.94 26.89 -3.82
C LEU A 308 -16.28 25.40 -3.95
N LEU A 309 -16.24 24.84 -5.16
CA LEU A 309 -16.49 23.41 -5.36
C LEU A 309 -15.45 22.54 -4.63
N SER A 310 -14.21 23.02 -4.51
CA SER A 310 -13.16 22.33 -3.74
C SER A 310 -13.34 22.43 -2.23
N SER A 311 -14.20 23.32 -1.71
CA SER A 311 -14.44 23.45 -0.27
C SER A 311 -15.46 22.43 0.26
N PHE A 312 -16.39 21.97 -0.57
CA PHE A 312 -17.46 21.06 -0.14
C PHE A 312 -17.00 19.69 0.38
N PRO A 313 -15.95 19.06 -0.17
CA PRO A 313 -15.41 17.83 0.40
C PRO A 313 -14.77 17.99 1.78
N GLU A 314 -14.41 19.22 2.18
CA GLU A 314 -13.69 19.52 3.41
C GLU A 314 -14.60 19.99 4.56
N TYR A 315 -15.88 19.59 4.52
CA TYR A 315 -16.84 19.88 5.59
C TYR A 315 -16.58 18.95 6.79
N SER A 316 -16.57 19.51 8.00
CA SER A 316 -16.23 18.79 9.24
C SER A 316 -17.37 17.91 9.76
N LEU A 317 -18.62 18.21 9.39
CA LEU A 317 -19.84 17.51 9.80
C LEU A 317 -20.50 16.83 8.59
N ALA A 318 -20.36 15.51 8.52
CA ALA A 318 -20.99 14.59 7.56
C ALA A 318 -20.82 14.95 6.07
N GLU A 319 -20.16 14.08 5.29
CA GLU A 319 -19.98 14.20 3.83
C GLU A 319 -21.28 14.56 3.06
N GLU A 320 -22.44 14.20 3.61
CA GLU A 320 -23.76 14.53 3.08
C GLU A 320 -24.07 16.03 2.99
N VAL A 321 -23.58 16.86 3.92
CA VAL A 321 -23.89 18.31 3.94
C VAL A 321 -23.13 19.03 2.83
N GLY A 322 -21.84 18.72 2.68
CA GLY A 322 -21.01 19.23 1.59
C GLY A 322 -21.57 18.82 0.23
N LEU A 323 -21.96 17.55 0.07
CA LEU A 323 -22.58 17.05 -1.16
C LEU A 323 -23.88 17.78 -1.51
N LYS A 324 -24.74 18.08 -0.52
CA LYS A 324 -25.99 18.82 -0.73
C LYS A 324 -25.73 20.24 -1.23
N LYS A 325 -24.77 20.95 -0.62
CA LYS A 325 -24.37 22.30 -1.07
C LYS A 325 -23.70 22.29 -2.45
N GLY A 326 -22.86 21.29 -2.72
CA GLY A 326 -22.30 21.06 -4.06
C GLY A 326 -23.39 20.88 -5.13
N ARG A 327 -24.48 20.16 -4.82
CA ARG A 327 -25.65 20.02 -5.71
C ARG A 327 -26.40 21.33 -5.93
N GLU A 328 -26.56 22.17 -4.91
CA GLU A 328 -27.16 23.51 -5.05
C GLU A 328 -26.35 24.37 -6.03
N VAL A 329 -25.03 24.41 -5.88
CA VAL A 329 -24.12 25.13 -6.79
C VAL A 329 -24.17 24.53 -8.19
N HIS A 330 -24.12 23.21 -8.33
CA HIS A 330 -24.23 22.54 -9.62
C HIS A 330 -25.53 22.91 -10.35
N GLY A 331 -26.67 22.94 -9.65
CA GLY A 331 -27.94 23.41 -10.20
C GLY A 331 -27.86 24.86 -10.70
N HIS A 332 -27.25 25.75 -9.92
CA HIS A 332 -27.05 27.15 -10.32
C HIS A 332 -26.18 27.29 -11.58
N VAL A 333 -25.06 26.55 -11.65
CA VAL A 333 -24.13 26.60 -12.79
C VAL A 333 -24.78 26.03 -14.07
N ILE A 334 -25.67 25.02 -13.95
CA ILE A 334 -26.48 24.54 -15.08
C ILE A 334 -27.46 25.62 -15.54
N THR A 335 -28.22 26.23 -14.63
CA THR A 335 -29.22 27.25 -15.00
C THR A 335 -28.63 28.49 -15.65
N THR A 336 -27.36 28.79 -15.38
CA THR A 336 -26.62 29.92 -15.96
C THR A 336 -25.80 29.55 -17.21
N GLY A 337 -25.75 28.26 -17.58
CA GLY A 337 -25.00 27.77 -18.74
C GLY A 337 -23.48 27.74 -18.57
N LEU A 338 -22.96 28.06 -17.38
CA LEU A 338 -21.52 28.23 -17.14
C LEU A 338 -20.70 26.94 -17.35
N VAL A 339 -21.30 25.75 -17.19
CA VAL A 339 -20.62 24.46 -17.41
C VAL A 339 -20.19 24.29 -18.88
N ASP A 340 -21.03 24.74 -19.82
CA ASP A 340 -20.83 24.49 -21.26
C ASP A 340 -19.81 25.46 -21.88
N PHE A 341 -19.61 26.62 -21.26
CA PHE A 341 -18.65 27.63 -21.71
C PHE A 341 -17.28 27.52 -21.02
N MET A 342 -17.18 26.82 -19.89
CA MET A 342 -15.97 26.81 -19.04
C MET A 342 -15.65 25.43 -18.47
N VAL A 343 -14.79 24.70 -19.19
CA VAL A 343 -14.30 23.35 -18.83
C VAL A 343 -13.77 23.25 -17.39
N GLY A 344 -13.16 24.32 -16.86
CA GLY A 344 -12.65 24.38 -15.49
C GLY A 344 -13.71 24.15 -14.41
N ILE A 345 -14.94 24.63 -14.60
CA ILE A 345 -16.04 24.41 -13.65
C ILE A 345 -16.53 22.96 -13.73
N GLY A 346 -16.63 22.39 -14.94
CA GLY A 346 -16.92 20.98 -15.14
C GLY A 346 -15.90 20.06 -14.44
N ASN A 347 -14.61 20.37 -14.58
CA ASN A 347 -13.53 19.66 -13.88
C ASN A 347 -13.66 19.76 -12.35
N GLY A 348 -14.00 20.95 -11.84
CA GLY A 348 -14.27 21.20 -10.42
C GLY A 348 -15.45 20.37 -9.90
N LEU A 349 -16.53 20.26 -10.66
CA LEU A 349 -17.72 19.46 -10.32
C LEU A 349 -17.41 17.96 -10.28
N VAL A 350 -16.69 17.43 -11.27
CA VAL A 350 -16.27 16.02 -11.31
C VAL A 350 -15.44 15.69 -10.06
N ASN A 351 -14.45 16.52 -9.74
CA ASN A 351 -13.58 16.32 -8.59
C ASN A 351 -14.34 16.43 -7.25
N MET A 352 -15.26 17.39 -7.13
CA MET A 352 -16.11 17.55 -5.93
C MET A 352 -16.96 16.30 -5.69
N TYR A 353 -17.69 15.84 -6.71
CA TYR A 353 -18.54 14.65 -6.57
C TYR A 353 -17.73 13.39 -6.27
N ALA A 354 -16.56 13.22 -6.91
CA ALA A 354 -15.69 12.08 -6.64
C ALA A 354 -15.15 12.07 -5.20
N LYS A 355 -14.74 13.23 -4.67
CA LYS A 355 -14.27 13.33 -3.29
C LYS A 355 -15.37 13.17 -2.25
N CYS A 356 -16.61 13.54 -2.57
CA CYS A 356 -17.78 13.31 -1.72
C CYS A 356 -18.39 11.89 -1.88
N GLY A 357 -17.70 10.96 -2.53
CA GLY A 357 -18.16 9.57 -2.72
C GLY A 357 -19.29 9.37 -3.73
N SER A 358 -19.88 10.44 -4.30
CA SER A 358 -20.95 10.34 -5.30
C SER A 358 -20.40 10.16 -6.72
N ILE A 359 -19.76 9.02 -6.96
CA ILE A 359 -19.13 8.72 -8.25
C ILE A 359 -20.14 8.69 -9.42
N ALA A 360 -21.40 8.33 -9.15
CA ALA A 360 -22.45 8.32 -10.17
C ALA A 360 -22.78 9.73 -10.71
N ASP A 361 -22.79 10.73 -9.83
CA ASP A 361 -23.00 12.13 -10.24
C ASP A 361 -21.77 12.67 -10.97
N ALA A 362 -20.56 12.31 -10.53
CA ALA A 362 -19.32 12.65 -11.24
C ALA A 362 -19.31 12.10 -12.69
N ARG A 363 -19.75 10.85 -12.88
CA ARG A 363 -19.91 10.23 -14.22
C ARG A 363 -20.87 11.03 -15.10
N ARG A 364 -22.00 11.49 -14.55
CA ARG A 364 -23.00 12.27 -15.29
C ARG A 364 -22.44 13.60 -15.74
N VAL A 365 -21.80 14.35 -14.83
CA VAL A 365 -21.16 15.63 -15.17
C VAL A 365 -20.14 15.41 -16.28
N PHE A 366 -19.23 14.46 -16.12
CA PHE A 366 -18.22 14.16 -17.13
C PHE A 366 -18.86 13.79 -18.48
N TYR A 367 -19.93 13.00 -18.49
CA TYR A 367 -20.62 12.64 -19.73
C TYR A 367 -21.18 13.86 -20.46
N PHE A 368 -21.85 14.77 -19.75
CA PHE A 368 -22.52 15.93 -20.34
C PHE A 368 -21.60 17.10 -20.70
N MET A 369 -20.36 17.14 -20.22
CA MET A 369 -19.39 18.15 -20.66
C MET A 369 -19.19 18.11 -22.18
N THR A 370 -19.41 19.23 -22.87
CA THR A 370 -19.26 19.36 -24.33
C THR A 370 -17.80 19.24 -24.75
N ASP A 371 -16.92 20.01 -24.10
CA ASP A 371 -15.48 19.98 -24.29
C ASP A 371 -14.77 19.33 -23.11
N LYS A 372 -13.79 18.46 -23.39
CA LYS A 372 -13.00 17.73 -22.39
C LYS A 372 -11.53 17.92 -22.67
N ASP A 373 -10.82 18.47 -21.71
CA ASP A 373 -9.37 18.62 -21.77
C ASP A 373 -8.66 17.50 -21.00
N SER A 374 -7.33 17.52 -20.98
CA SER A 374 -6.54 16.54 -20.21
C SER A 374 -6.87 16.56 -18.72
N VAL A 375 -7.28 17.70 -18.16
CA VAL A 375 -7.66 17.84 -16.76
C VAL A 375 -9.00 17.15 -16.48
N SER A 376 -9.97 17.24 -17.39
CA SER A 376 -11.26 16.52 -17.29
C SER A 376 -11.05 15.01 -17.16
N TRP A 377 -10.23 14.44 -18.05
CA TRP A 377 -9.92 13.01 -18.03
C TRP A 377 -9.18 12.62 -16.75
N ASN A 378 -8.22 13.43 -16.31
CA ASN A 378 -7.46 13.19 -15.07
C ASN A 378 -8.36 13.18 -13.84
N SER A 379 -9.21 14.19 -13.69
CA SER A 379 -10.15 14.28 -12.56
C SER A 379 -11.09 13.08 -12.50
N MET A 380 -11.57 12.60 -13.66
CA MET A 380 -12.43 11.41 -13.71
C MET A 380 -11.66 10.12 -13.38
N ILE A 381 -10.48 9.91 -13.96
CA ILE A 381 -9.66 8.69 -13.73
C ILE A 381 -9.21 8.62 -12.27
N THR A 382 -8.69 9.72 -11.71
CA THR A 382 -8.28 9.77 -10.30
C THR A 382 -9.47 9.61 -9.36
N GLY A 383 -10.63 10.21 -9.69
CA GLY A 383 -11.85 10.03 -8.92
C GLY A 383 -12.34 8.58 -8.88
N LEU A 384 -12.26 7.86 -10.00
CA LEU A 384 -12.61 6.44 -10.07
C LEU A 384 -11.64 5.56 -9.27
N ASP A 385 -10.33 5.81 -9.38
CA ASP A 385 -9.29 5.08 -8.65
C ASP A 385 -9.47 5.23 -7.13
N GLN A 386 -9.68 6.46 -6.64
CA GLN A 386 -9.87 6.75 -5.21
C GLN A 386 -11.15 6.12 -4.63
N ASN A 387 -12.17 5.91 -5.44
CA ASN A 387 -13.44 5.28 -5.05
C ASN A 387 -13.47 3.76 -5.33
N GLY A 388 -12.32 3.13 -5.62
CA GLY A 388 -12.22 1.68 -5.81
C GLY A 388 -12.80 1.15 -7.14
N CYS A 389 -13.20 2.03 -8.06
CA CYS A 389 -13.76 1.68 -9.37
C CYS A 389 -12.63 1.45 -10.41
N PHE A 390 -11.67 0.58 -10.07
CA PHE A 390 -10.40 0.44 -10.81
C PHE A 390 -10.54 0.05 -12.29
N ILE A 391 -11.50 -0.84 -12.60
CA ILE A 391 -11.72 -1.30 -13.98
C ILE A 391 -12.14 -0.12 -14.86
N GLU A 392 -13.10 0.68 -14.38
CA GLU A 392 -13.58 1.85 -15.11
C GLU A 392 -12.51 2.94 -15.22
N ALA A 393 -11.69 3.15 -14.19
CA ALA A 393 -10.57 4.10 -14.26
C ALA A 393 -9.64 3.78 -15.45
N VAL A 394 -9.31 2.50 -15.60
CA VAL A 394 -8.50 1.99 -16.71
C VAL A 394 -9.22 2.10 -18.07
N GLU A 395 -10.52 1.84 -18.13
CA GLU A 395 -11.32 2.05 -19.35
C GLU A 395 -11.35 3.51 -19.77
N ARG A 396 -11.45 4.45 -18.81
CA ARG A 396 -11.38 5.89 -19.08
C ARG A 396 -10.01 6.31 -19.58
N TYR A 397 -8.93 5.75 -19.03
CA TYR A 397 -7.58 5.94 -19.58
C TYR A 397 -7.49 5.47 -21.05
N LYS A 398 -7.99 4.27 -21.36
CA LYS A 398 -8.03 3.78 -22.76
C LYS A 398 -8.87 4.68 -23.66
N SER A 399 -9.99 5.21 -23.16
CA SER A 399 -10.83 6.15 -23.91
C SER A 399 -10.14 7.48 -24.15
N MET A 400 -9.42 8.04 -23.16
CA MET A 400 -8.60 9.24 -23.32
C MET A 400 -7.58 9.06 -24.45
N ARG A 401 -6.92 7.89 -24.49
CA ARG A 401 -5.98 7.51 -25.56
C ARG A 401 -6.63 7.41 -26.94
N ARG A 402 -7.89 6.97 -27.02
CA ARG A 402 -8.66 6.93 -28.29
C ARG A 402 -9.06 8.31 -28.82
N HIS A 403 -9.04 9.34 -27.97
CA HIS A 403 -9.28 10.73 -28.37
C HIS A 403 -7.97 11.49 -28.63
N ASP A 404 -6.85 10.78 -28.77
CA ASP A 404 -5.51 11.34 -29.02
C ASP A 404 -5.01 12.35 -27.97
N ILE A 405 -5.53 12.27 -26.75
CA ILE A 405 -5.09 13.11 -25.63
C ILE A 405 -3.94 12.41 -24.90
N LEU A 406 -2.79 13.09 -24.79
CA LEU A 406 -1.61 12.57 -24.10
C LEU A 406 -1.82 12.54 -22.58
N PRO A 407 -1.52 11.41 -21.90
CA PRO A 407 -1.60 11.34 -20.45
C PRO A 407 -0.48 12.10 -19.78
N GLY A 408 -0.81 12.77 -18.68
CA GLY A 408 0.16 13.41 -17.80
C GLY A 408 0.56 12.48 -16.64
N SER A 409 1.45 12.97 -15.77
CA SER A 409 1.95 12.20 -14.62
C SER A 409 0.82 11.70 -13.70
N PHE A 410 -0.17 12.55 -13.40
CA PHE A 410 -1.32 12.17 -12.56
C PHE A 410 -2.19 11.09 -13.19
N THR A 411 -2.43 11.16 -14.51
CA THR A 411 -3.18 10.12 -15.25
C THR A 411 -2.49 8.77 -15.12
N LEU A 412 -1.17 8.75 -15.31
CA LEU A 412 -0.38 7.53 -15.24
C LEU A 412 -0.37 6.97 -13.82
N ILE A 413 -0.17 7.81 -12.80
CA ILE A 413 -0.17 7.37 -11.39
C ILE A 413 -1.49 6.67 -11.04
N SER A 414 -2.64 7.30 -11.31
CA SER A 414 -3.95 6.69 -11.02
C SER A 414 -4.22 5.44 -11.86
N SER A 415 -3.81 5.42 -13.14
CA SER A 415 -4.01 4.25 -14.00
C SER A 415 -3.12 3.07 -13.61
N LEU A 416 -1.88 3.34 -13.19
CA LEU A 416 -0.93 2.36 -12.67
C LEU A 416 -1.38 1.82 -11.30
N SER A 417 -1.86 2.70 -10.42
CA SER A 417 -2.48 2.35 -9.13
C SER A 417 -3.66 1.40 -9.33
N SER A 418 -4.61 1.74 -10.23
CA SER A 418 -5.72 0.86 -10.57
C SER A 418 -5.26 -0.49 -11.15
N CYS A 419 -4.22 -0.50 -12.00
CA CYS A 419 -3.64 -1.74 -12.53
C CYS A 419 -2.97 -2.58 -11.42
N ALA A 420 -2.35 -1.95 -10.42
CA ALA A 420 -1.75 -2.61 -9.26
C ALA A 420 -2.83 -3.29 -8.42
N SER A 421 -3.90 -2.56 -8.08
CA SER A 421 -5.06 -3.07 -7.33
C SER A 421 -5.76 -4.23 -8.04
N LEU A 422 -5.84 -4.21 -9.38
CA LEU A 422 -6.40 -5.28 -10.19
C LEU A 422 -5.40 -6.42 -10.49
N LYS A 423 -4.13 -6.26 -10.11
CA LYS A 423 -3.01 -7.17 -10.45
C LYS A 423 -2.84 -7.39 -11.97
N TRP A 424 -3.13 -6.39 -12.78
CA TRP A 424 -3.05 -6.44 -14.25
C TRP A 424 -1.66 -6.08 -14.79
N ALA A 425 -0.72 -7.01 -14.67
CA ALA A 425 0.67 -6.79 -15.07
C ALA A 425 0.86 -6.38 -16.54
N LYS A 426 0.17 -7.04 -17.49
CA LYS A 426 0.34 -6.79 -18.93
C LYS A 426 -0.03 -5.36 -19.32
N LEU A 427 -1.15 -4.86 -18.79
CA LEU A 427 -1.59 -3.50 -19.09
C LEU A 427 -0.69 -2.48 -18.39
N GLY A 428 -0.30 -2.74 -17.14
CA GLY A 428 0.67 -1.91 -16.44
C GLY A 428 2.02 -1.79 -17.17
N GLN A 429 2.51 -2.87 -17.78
CA GLN A 429 3.70 -2.86 -18.64
C GLN A 429 3.52 -2.02 -19.91
N GLN A 430 2.32 -2.01 -20.51
CA GLN A 430 2.02 -1.14 -21.65
C GLN A 430 2.07 0.33 -21.23
N ILE A 431 1.48 0.67 -20.08
CA ILE A 431 1.49 2.03 -19.52
C ILE A 431 2.93 2.45 -19.16
N HIS A 432 3.76 1.55 -18.64
CA HIS A 432 5.19 1.80 -18.40
C HIS A 432 5.96 2.04 -19.72
N GLY A 433 5.72 1.24 -20.75
CA GLY A 433 6.30 1.46 -22.07
C GLY A 433 5.90 2.81 -22.67
N GLU A 434 4.70 3.28 -22.36
CA GLU A 434 4.22 4.61 -22.75
C GLU A 434 4.87 5.73 -21.93
N SER A 435 5.03 5.56 -20.62
CA SER A 435 5.71 6.56 -19.77
C SER A 435 7.15 6.80 -20.22
N LEU A 436 7.84 5.73 -20.65
CA LEU A 436 9.18 5.80 -21.26
C LEU A 436 9.18 6.59 -22.57
N LYS A 437 8.20 6.34 -23.46
CA LYS A 437 8.07 7.09 -24.73
C LYS A 437 7.81 8.58 -24.52
N LEU A 438 7.12 8.93 -23.43
CA LEU A 438 6.80 10.31 -23.06
C LEU A 438 7.92 10.99 -22.24
N GLY A 439 8.94 10.24 -21.79
CA GLY A 439 10.05 10.75 -20.97
C GLY A 439 9.63 11.20 -19.57
N ILE A 440 8.51 10.66 -19.05
CA ILE A 440 7.96 11.00 -17.73
C ILE A 440 8.18 9.90 -16.69
N ASP A 441 8.82 8.80 -17.08
CA ASP A 441 9.17 7.65 -16.23
C ASP A 441 10.18 7.98 -15.12
N LEU A 442 11.06 8.97 -15.34
CA LEU A 442 12.03 9.47 -14.36
C LEU A 442 11.41 10.41 -13.32
N ASN A 443 10.14 10.78 -13.46
CA ASN A 443 9.44 11.52 -12.43
C ASN A 443 9.24 10.63 -11.20
N VAL A 444 9.78 11.03 -10.04
CA VAL A 444 9.77 10.25 -8.79
C VAL A 444 8.37 9.71 -8.44
N SER A 445 7.30 10.49 -8.64
CA SER A 445 5.93 10.04 -8.35
C SER A 445 5.43 8.96 -9.31
N VAL A 446 5.79 9.04 -10.59
CA VAL A 446 5.47 8.01 -11.59
C VAL A 446 6.28 6.75 -11.32
N SER A 447 7.59 6.89 -11.02
CA SER A 447 8.45 5.75 -10.66
C SER A 447 7.93 5.03 -9.41
N ASN A 448 7.47 5.77 -8.40
CA ASN A 448 6.85 5.20 -7.20
C ASN A 448 5.59 4.38 -7.54
N ALA A 449 4.71 4.90 -8.41
CA ALA A 449 3.53 4.17 -8.86
C ALA A 449 3.88 2.91 -9.68
N LEU A 450 4.92 2.97 -10.52
CA LEU A 450 5.45 1.81 -11.25
C LEU A 450 6.02 0.76 -10.29
N MET A 451 6.77 1.18 -9.26
CA MET A 451 7.27 0.28 -8.23
C MET A 451 6.14 -0.42 -7.48
N THR A 452 5.08 0.30 -7.11
CA THR A 452 3.87 -0.30 -6.51
C THR A 452 3.23 -1.31 -7.45
N LEU A 453 3.02 -0.97 -8.73
CA LEU A 453 2.48 -1.89 -9.73
C LEU A 453 3.29 -3.19 -9.82
N TYR A 454 4.61 -3.09 -9.98
CA TYR A 454 5.45 -4.28 -10.13
C TYR A 454 5.56 -5.09 -8.84
N ALA A 455 5.48 -4.44 -7.67
CA ALA A 455 5.40 -5.12 -6.38
C ALA A 455 4.09 -5.92 -6.24
N GLU A 456 2.93 -5.32 -6.50
CA GLU A 456 1.61 -5.97 -6.37
C GLU A 456 1.40 -7.11 -7.39
N THR A 457 2.07 -7.02 -8.54
CA THR A 457 1.99 -8.03 -9.61
C THR A 457 3.07 -9.12 -9.51
N GLY A 458 3.96 -9.05 -8.52
CA GLY A 458 4.99 -10.07 -8.27
C GLY A 458 6.26 -9.96 -9.12
N TYR A 459 6.41 -8.92 -9.93
CA TYR A 459 7.59 -8.67 -10.78
C TYR A 459 8.67 -7.87 -10.02
N LEU A 460 9.15 -8.41 -8.91
CA LEU A 460 10.07 -7.72 -8.00
C LEU A 460 11.38 -7.26 -8.66
N ASN A 461 11.88 -8.00 -9.67
CA ASN A 461 13.09 -7.61 -10.41
C ASN A 461 12.92 -6.31 -11.20
N GLU A 462 11.75 -6.06 -11.77
CA GLU A 462 11.47 -4.81 -12.48
C GLU A 462 11.32 -3.64 -11.49
N CYS A 463 10.70 -3.89 -10.34
CA CYS A 463 10.66 -2.93 -9.23
C CYS A 463 12.08 -2.50 -8.79
N ARG A 464 13.01 -3.45 -8.63
CA ARG A 464 14.43 -3.17 -8.32
C ARG A 464 15.10 -2.31 -9.39
N LYS A 465 14.90 -2.64 -10.67
CA LYS A 465 15.50 -1.90 -11.79
C LYS A 465 15.04 -0.45 -11.79
N ILE A 466 13.74 -0.21 -11.63
CA ILE A 466 13.17 1.14 -11.57
C ILE A 466 13.81 1.92 -10.42
N PHE A 467 13.80 1.36 -9.20
CA PHE A 467 14.41 2.01 -8.04
C PHE A 467 15.90 2.36 -8.29
N SER A 468 16.67 1.46 -8.89
CA SER A 468 18.09 1.72 -9.20
C SER A 468 18.31 2.76 -10.31
N SER A 469 17.33 2.93 -11.21
CA SER A 469 17.41 3.90 -12.32
C SER A 469 16.98 5.31 -11.94
N MET A 470 16.31 5.48 -10.79
CA MET A 470 15.85 6.79 -10.32
C MET A 470 17.05 7.67 -9.93
N PRO A 471 17.10 8.94 -10.38
CA PRO A 471 18.18 9.87 -10.04
C PRO A 471 18.12 10.35 -8.59
N GLU A 472 16.90 10.45 -8.04
CA GLU A 472 16.64 10.85 -6.67
C GLU A 472 15.59 9.93 -6.04
N HIS A 473 15.73 9.65 -4.75
CA HIS A 473 14.80 8.83 -3.98
C HIS A 473 14.20 9.66 -2.85
N ASP A 474 12.88 9.80 -2.89
CA ASP A 474 12.12 10.38 -1.78
C ASP A 474 11.74 9.32 -0.74
N GLN A 475 11.12 9.76 0.35
CA GLN A 475 10.67 8.86 1.42
C GLN A 475 9.68 7.80 0.91
N VAL A 476 8.84 8.14 -0.08
CA VAL A 476 7.86 7.23 -0.69
C VAL A 476 8.56 6.14 -1.50
N SER A 477 9.66 6.48 -2.20
CA SER A 477 10.50 5.54 -2.95
C SER A 477 11.07 4.46 -2.04
N TRP A 478 11.69 4.87 -0.92
CA TRP A 478 12.25 3.95 0.08
C TRP A 478 11.17 3.08 0.73
N ASN A 479 10.03 3.67 1.09
CA ASN A 479 8.92 2.91 1.68
C ASN A 479 8.34 1.89 0.70
N SER A 480 8.23 2.26 -0.58
CA SER A 480 7.69 1.38 -1.63
C SER A 480 8.60 0.17 -1.87
N ILE A 481 9.93 0.36 -1.97
CA ILE A 481 10.86 -0.77 -2.17
C ILE A 481 10.95 -1.66 -0.92
N ILE A 482 11.03 -1.08 0.27
CA ILE A 482 11.08 -1.85 1.53
C ILE A 482 9.79 -2.66 1.70
N GLY A 483 8.62 -2.04 1.47
CA GLY A 483 7.33 -2.72 1.53
C GLY A 483 7.18 -3.82 0.49
N ALA A 484 7.68 -3.62 -0.73
CA ALA A 484 7.69 -4.64 -1.78
C ALA A 484 8.57 -5.84 -1.42
N LEU A 485 9.78 -5.59 -0.90
CA LEU A 485 10.73 -6.62 -0.47
C LEU A 485 10.22 -7.37 0.76
N ALA A 486 9.59 -6.68 1.72
CA ALA A 486 9.02 -7.26 2.94
C ALA A 486 7.89 -8.26 2.67
N ARG A 487 7.18 -8.13 1.54
CA ARG A 487 6.11 -9.03 1.12
C ARG A 487 6.61 -10.25 0.35
N SER A 488 7.88 -10.28 -0.05
CA SER A 488 8.49 -11.39 -0.78
C SER A 488 9.30 -12.28 0.15
N GLU A 489 8.87 -13.53 0.37
CA GLU A 489 9.56 -14.50 1.23
C GLU A 489 11.04 -14.69 0.85
N ARG A 490 11.38 -14.59 -0.44
CA ARG A 490 12.75 -14.80 -0.94
C ARG A 490 13.68 -13.60 -0.73
N SER A 491 13.16 -12.44 -0.34
CA SER A 491 13.93 -11.18 -0.31
C SER A 491 13.82 -10.43 1.03
N LEU A 492 13.39 -11.12 2.08
CA LEU A 492 13.27 -10.56 3.43
C LEU A 492 14.58 -9.96 3.98
N PRO A 493 15.77 -10.58 3.80
CA PRO A 493 17.03 -9.95 4.25
C PRO A 493 17.35 -8.65 3.51
N GLU A 494 16.96 -8.56 2.23
CA GLU A 494 17.21 -7.38 1.39
C GLU A 494 16.35 -6.19 1.81
N ALA A 495 15.13 -6.41 2.31
CA ALA A 495 14.31 -5.36 2.92
C ALA A 495 15.04 -4.67 4.09
N VAL A 496 15.71 -5.45 4.94
CA VAL A 496 16.51 -4.92 6.07
C VAL A 496 17.72 -4.15 5.55
N VAL A 497 18.40 -4.64 4.52
CA VAL A 497 19.53 -3.92 3.89
C VAL A 497 19.08 -2.59 3.28
N CYS A 498 17.95 -2.57 2.57
CA CYS A 498 17.38 -1.35 2.01
C CYS A 498 17.01 -0.32 3.09
N PHE A 499 16.46 -0.78 4.22
CA PHE A 499 16.21 0.07 5.38
C PHE A 499 17.48 0.70 5.94
N LEU A 500 18.56 -0.08 6.10
CA LEU A 500 19.85 0.44 6.55
C LEU A 500 20.44 1.46 5.56
N ASN A 501 20.26 1.23 4.26
CA ASN A 501 20.68 2.17 3.22
C ASN A 501 19.86 3.46 3.25
N ALA A 502 18.54 3.39 3.48
CA ALA A 502 17.69 4.57 3.65
C ALA A 502 18.17 5.45 4.83
N GLN A 503 18.55 4.81 5.95
CA GLN A 503 19.09 5.51 7.11
C GLN A 503 20.46 6.14 6.81
N ARG A 504 21.35 5.45 6.10
CA ARG A 504 22.65 5.99 5.65
C ARG A 504 22.51 7.17 4.69
N ALA A 505 21.45 7.17 3.88
CA ALA A 505 21.09 8.28 2.99
C ALA A 505 20.45 9.48 3.72
N GLY A 506 20.36 9.45 5.06
CA GLY A 506 19.84 10.56 5.86
C GLY A 506 18.33 10.73 5.82
N GLN A 507 17.58 9.72 5.36
CA GLN A 507 16.12 9.80 5.26
C GLN A 507 15.47 9.77 6.65
N LYS A 508 14.49 10.65 6.86
CA LYS A 508 13.66 10.62 8.07
C LYS A 508 12.77 9.38 8.02
N LEU A 509 12.88 8.50 9.01
CA LEU A 509 12.08 7.28 9.07
C LEU A 509 10.68 7.60 9.58
N ASN A 510 9.65 6.96 9.02
CA ASN A 510 8.26 7.14 9.45
C ASN A 510 7.59 5.80 9.81
N ARG A 511 6.35 5.87 10.28
CA ARG A 511 5.55 4.70 10.67
C ARG A 511 5.42 3.63 9.59
N ILE A 512 5.36 4.02 8.31
CA ILE A 512 5.24 3.09 7.17
C ILE A 512 6.55 2.34 6.98
N THR A 513 7.69 3.04 7.13
CA THR A 513 9.03 2.41 7.07
C THR A 513 9.16 1.33 8.14
N PHE A 514 8.85 1.67 9.40
CA PHE A 514 8.99 0.72 10.51
C PHE A 514 7.99 -0.45 10.42
N SER A 515 6.74 -0.20 10.04
CA SER A 515 5.75 -1.25 9.82
C SER A 515 6.22 -2.26 8.75
N SER A 516 6.77 -1.77 7.64
CA SER A 516 7.26 -2.61 6.54
C SER A 516 8.47 -3.47 6.95
N VAL A 517 9.46 -2.87 7.64
CA VAL A 517 10.65 -3.62 8.08
C VAL A 517 10.32 -4.61 9.20
N LEU A 518 9.47 -4.23 10.16
CA LEU A 518 9.01 -5.15 11.21
C LEU A 518 8.22 -6.32 10.64
N SER A 519 7.43 -6.12 9.59
CA SER A 519 6.76 -7.22 8.87
C SER A 519 7.77 -8.17 8.22
N ALA A 520 8.86 -7.64 7.66
CA ALA A 520 9.92 -8.47 7.09
C ALA A 520 10.64 -9.30 8.17
N VAL A 521 10.97 -8.67 9.30
CA VAL A 521 11.70 -9.28 10.42
C VAL A 521 10.82 -10.30 11.16
N SER A 522 9.54 -10.00 11.34
CA SER A 522 8.52 -10.91 11.89
C SER A 522 8.51 -12.25 11.15
N SER A 523 8.62 -12.20 9.82
CA SER A 523 8.60 -13.40 8.97
C SER A 523 9.91 -14.21 9.01
N LEU A 524 11.00 -13.60 9.47
CA LEU A 524 12.28 -14.27 9.69
C LEU A 524 12.43 -14.85 11.11
N SER A 525 11.51 -14.54 12.03
CA SER A 525 11.56 -14.92 13.45
C SER A 525 12.88 -14.57 14.17
N PHE A 526 13.59 -13.54 13.71
CA PHE A 526 14.81 -13.04 14.37
C PHE A 526 14.48 -12.04 15.50
N GLY A 527 14.26 -12.56 16.71
CA GLY A 527 13.87 -11.76 17.88
C GLY A 527 14.82 -10.59 18.23
N GLU A 528 16.13 -10.80 18.10
CA GLU A 528 17.12 -9.76 18.46
C GLU A 528 17.09 -8.55 17.52
N LEU A 529 16.90 -8.79 16.21
CA LEU A 529 16.77 -7.71 15.24
C LEU A 529 15.47 -6.92 15.46
N GLY A 530 14.39 -7.60 15.85
CA GLY A 530 13.13 -6.96 16.24
C GLY A 530 13.32 -6.00 17.43
N LYS A 531 14.09 -6.41 18.46
CA LYS A 531 14.43 -5.57 19.62
C LYS A 531 15.26 -4.34 19.23
N GLN A 532 16.23 -4.50 18.32
CA GLN A 532 17.04 -3.37 17.81
C GLN A 532 16.18 -2.34 17.04
N ILE A 533 15.28 -2.82 16.18
CA ILE A 533 14.36 -1.95 15.42
C ILE A 533 13.39 -1.23 16.37
N HIS A 534 12.89 -1.90 17.41
CA HIS A 534 12.09 -1.26 18.45
C HIS A 534 12.87 -0.16 19.17
N GLY A 535 14.14 -0.38 19.53
CA GLY A 535 15.01 0.66 20.08
C GLY A 535 15.17 1.88 19.15
N LEU A 536 15.29 1.63 17.85
CA LEU A 536 15.29 2.69 16.82
C LEU A 536 13.96 3.44 16.73
N ALA A 537 12.83 2.74 16.84
CA ALA A 537 11.51 3.37 16.84
C ALA A 537 11.31 4.30 18.04
N LEU A 538 11.80 3.90 19.22
CA LEU A 538 11.81 4.73 20.43
C LEU A 538 12.65 5.99 20.23
N LYS A 539 13.86 5.87 19.68
CA LYS A 539 14.75 7.01 19.39
C LYS A 539 14.13 8.03 18.41
N ASN A 540 13.25 7.59 17.53
CA ASN A 540 12.56 8.45 16.55
C ASN A 540 11.19 8.95 17.03
N ASN A 541 10.79 8.69 18.28
CA ASN A 541 9.48 9.08 18.86
C ASN A 541 8.25 8.58 18.08
N ILE A 542 8.35 7.40 17.45
CA ILE A 542 7.24 6.79 16.67
C ILE A 542 6.77 5.44 17.25
N ALA A 543 7.40 4.99 18.34
CA ALA A 543 7.10 3.69 18.96
C ALA A 543 5.69 3.64 19.56
N ASP A 544 5.13 4.79 19.97
CA ASP A 544 3.79 4.89 20.55
C ASP A 544 2.70 5.15 19.49
N GLU A 545 3.02 5.08 18.19
CA GLU A 545 2.02 5.12 17.13
C GLU A 545 1.37 3.74 16.94
N ALA A 546 0.03 3.68 16.87
CA ALA A 546 -0.73 2.43 16.81
C ALA A 546 -0.27 1.48 15.68
N THR A 547 0.08 2.02 14.50
CA THR A 547 0.60 1.21 13.38
C THR A 547 1.94 0.56 13.68
N THR A 548 2.82 1.25 14.43
CA THR A 548 4.13 0.73 14.83
C THR A 548 3.97 -0.30 15.95
N GLU A 549 3.13 -0.02 16.95
CA GLU A 549 2.83 -0.95 18.05
C GLU A 549 2.20 -2.26 17.54
N ASN A 550 1.25 -2.18 16.60
CA ASN A 550 0.66 -3.35 15.94
C ASN A 550 1.73 -4.19 15.21
N ALA A 551 2.63 -3.55 14.46
CA ALA A 551 3.73 -4.23 13.78
C ALA A 551 4.74 -4.86 14.77
N LEU A 552 4.98 -4.21 15.92
CA LEU A 552 5.83 -4.74 16.99
C LEU A 552 5.20 -5.97 17.66
N ILE A 553 3.89 -5.93 17.97
CA ILE A 553 3.17 -7.08 18.55
C ILE A 553 3.23 -8.28 17.58
N ALA A 554 2.97 -8.06 16.30
CA ALA A 554 3.06 -9.11 15.28
C ALA A 554 4.50 -9.66 15.13
N CYS A 555 5.52 -8.80 15.23
CA CYS A 555 6.92 -9.22 15.20
C CYS A 555 7.29 -10.06 16.42
N TYR A 556 7.05 -9.55 17.63
CA TYR A 556 7.38 -10.25 18.87
C TYR A 556 6.59 -11.56 19.02
N GLY A 557 5.32 -11.58 18.59
CA GLY A 557 4.48 -12.78 18.61
C GLY A 557 5.08 -13.91 17.75
N LYS A 558 5.55 -13.62 16.53
CA LYS A 558 6.22 -14.63 15.69
C LYS A 558 7.63 -15.00 16.14
N CYS A 559 8.28 -14.16 16.94
CA CYS A 559 9.60 -14.44 17.52
C CYS A 559 9.52 -15.16 18.88
N GLY A 560 8.31 -15.44 19.39
CA GLY A 560 8.10 -16.07 20.70
C GLY A 560 8.31 -15.18 21.92
N GLU A 561 8.47 -13.88 21.73
CA GLU A 561 8.71 -12.89 22.79
C GLU A 561 7.38 -12.34 23.36
N MET A 562 6.55 -13.23 23.91
CA MET A 562 5.19 -12.88 24.35
C MET A 562 5.15 -11.87 25.50
N ASP A 563 6.16 -11.83 26.37
CA ASP A 563 6.28 -10.80 27.42
C ASP A 563 6.38 -9.39 26.84
N GLY A 564 7.06 -9.25 25.69
CA GLY A 564 7.15 -8.00 24.95
C GLY A 564 5.80 -7.58 24.36
N CYS A 565 5.06 -8.54 23.79
CA CYS A 565 3.70 -8.31 23.29
C CYS A 565 2.76 -7.85 24.42
N GLU A 566 2.76 -8.53 25.57
CA GLU A 566 1.89 -8.23 26.71
C GLU A 566 2.16 -6.81 27.28
N LYS A 567 3.42 -6.37 27.31
CA LYS A 567 3.82 -5.01 27.72
C LYS A 567 3.34 -3.93 26.76
N ILE A 568 3.47 -4.15 25.45
CA ILE A 568 2.97 -3.18 24.45
C ILE A 568 1.44 -3.16 24.50
N PHE A 569 0.80 -4.32 24.49
CA PHE A 569 -0.64 -4.47 24.52
C PHE A 569 -1.28 -3.79 25.74
N SER A 570 -0.70 -3.93 26.93
CA SER A 570 -1.17 -3.25 28.15
C SER A 570 -1.06 -1.72 28.06
N ARG A 571 0.04 -1.19 27.51
CA ARG A 571 0.22 0.26 27.26
C ARG A 571 -0.75 0.85 26.23
N MET A 572 -1.27 0.02 25.31
CA MET A 572 -2.19 0.48 24.26
C MET A 572 -3.63 0.74 24.72
N ALA A 573 -4.04 0.31 25.93
CA ALA A 573 -5.37 0.48 26.54
C ALA A 573 -6.51 0.98 25.60
N GLU A 574 -6.79 2.29 25.56
CA GLU A 574 -7.89 2.92 24.80
C GLU A 574 -7.65 3.02 23.28
N ARG A 575 -6.41 2.78 22.82
CA ARG A 575 -5.97 2.90 21.42
C ARG A 575 -5.97 1.56 20.68
N ARG A 576 -6.40 0.47 21.32
CA ARG A 576 -6.41 -0.88 20.71
C ARG A 576 -7.45 -0.94 19.59
N ASP A 577 -7.00 -1.30 18.39
CA ASP A 577 -7.87 -1.55 17.25
C ASP A 577 -7.99 -3.07 16.98
N ASN A 578 -8.81 -3.45 16.01
CA ASN A 578 -8.98 -4.86 15.63
C ASN A 578 -7.64 -5.51 15.25
N VAL A 579 -6.72 -4.77 14.62
CA VAL A 579 -5.39 -5.28 14.24
C VAL A 579 -4.55 -5.60 15.49
N THR A 580 -4.64 -4.80 16.55
CA THR A 580 -3.98 -5.05 17.84
C THR A 580 -4.45 -6.36 18.47
N TRP A 581 -5.76 -6.54 18.61
CA TRP A 581 -6.35 -7.77 19.16
C TRP A 581 -5.98 -8.99 18.33
N ASN A 582 -6.07 -8.85 17.00
CA ASN A 582 -5.79 -9.94 16.08
C ASN A 582 -4.33 -10.39 16.17
N SER A 583 -3.39 -9.43 16.22
CA SER A 583 -1.96 -9.71 16.33
C SER A 583 -1.59 -10.38 17.65
N MET A 584 -2.23 -9.97 18.76
CA MET A 584 -2.00 -10.55 20.08
C MET A 584 -2.54 -11.99 20.19
N ILE A 585 -3.78 -12.22 19.73
CA ILE A 585 -4.41 -13.54 19.72
C ILE A 585 -3.61 -14.49 18.81
N SER A 586 -3.24 -14.03 17.60
CA SER A 586 -2.38 -14.79 16.70
C SER A 586 -1.02 -15.11 17.32
N GLY A 587 -0.44 -14.19 18.08
CA GLY A 587 0.81 -14.39 18.83
C GLY A 587 0.68 -15.51 19.87
N TYR A 588 -0.39 -15.50 20.69
CA TYR A 588 -0.63 -16.59 21.65
C TYR A 588 -0.85 -17.94 20.96
N ILE A 589 -1.63 -17.99 19.88
CA ILE A 589 -1.89 -19.22 19.13
C ILE A 589 -0.59 -19.79 18.54
N HIS A 590 0.24 -18.92 17.93
CA HIS A 590 1.50 -19.33 17.32
C HIS A 590 2.50 -19.92 18.33
N ASN A 591 2.47 -19.44 19.57
CA ASN A 591 3.34 -19.93 20.66
C ASN A 591 2.67 -21.00 21.53
N GLU A 592 1.61 -21.65 21.03
CA GLU A 592 0.90 -22.73 21.72
C GLU A 592 0.29 -22.35 23.09
N LEU A 593 0.15 -21.05 23.38
CA LEU A 593 -0.44 -20.51 24.61
C LEU A 593 -1.96 -20.35 24.46
N LEU A 594 -2.63 -21.42 24.07
CA LEU A 594 -4.06 -21.41 23.72
C LEU A 594 -4.95 -20.90 24.85
N ALA A 595 -4.70 -21.27 26.10
CA ALA A 595 -5.51 -20.79 27.23
C ALA A 595 -5.52 -19.26 27.32
N LYS A 596 -4.35 -18.61 27.22
CA LYS A 596 -4.24 -17.14 27.22
C LYS A 596 -4.91 -16.51 25.99
N ALA A 597 -4.81 -17.15 24.83
CA ALA A 597 -5.51 -16.68 23.62
C ALA A 597 -7.04 -16.63 23.86
N LEU A 598 -7.59 -17.64 24.52
CA LEU A 598 -9.03 -17.74 24.81
C LEU A 598 -9.48 -16.73 25.87
N ASP A 599 -8.71 -16.57 26.94
CA ASP A 599 -8.98 -15.56 27.95
C ASP A 599 -9.01 -14.16 27.31
N LEU A 600 -8.11 -13.90 26.35
CA LEU A 600 -8.05 -12.64 25.63
C LEU A 600 -9.24 -12.45 24.68
N VAL A 601 -9.66 -13.48 23.95
CA VAL A 601 -10.88 -13.45 23.11
C VAL A 601 -12.11 -13.17 23.97
N TRP A 602 -12.21 -13.81 25.13
CA TRP A 602 -13.33 -13.60 26.05
C TRP A 602 -13.33 -12.18 26.62
N PHE A 603 -12.17 -11.67 27.03
CA PHE A 603 -12.01 -10.29 27.47
C PHE A 603 -12.40 -9.29 26.37
N MET A 604 -12.01 -9.54 25.11
CA MET A 604 -12.42 -8.73 23.96
C MET A 604 -13.95 -8.72 23.80
N LEU A 605 -14.61 -9.88 23.89
CA LEU A 605 -16.07 -9.97 23.80
C LEU A 605 -16.79 -9.26 24.96
N GLN A 606 -16.26 -9.36 26.19
CA GLN A 606 -16.83 -8.69 27.37
C GLN A 606 -16.71 -7.17 27.30
N THR A 607 -15.70 -6.63 26.62
CA THR A 607 -15.54 -5.18 26.39
C THR A 607 -16.45 -4.63 25.28
N GLY A 608 -17.35 -5.47 24.73
CA GLY A 608 -18.33 -5.06 23.72
C GLY A 608 -17.76 -4.95 22.29
N GLN A 609 -16.52 -5.38 22.07
CA GLN A 609 -15.90 -5.38 20.75
C GLN A 609 -16.45 -6.52 19.90
N ARG A 610 -16.72 -6.22 18.62
CA ARG A 610 -17.17 -7.21 17.64
C ARG A 610 -15.97 -7.86 16.98
N LEU A 611 -15.98 -9.18 16.91
CA LEU A 611 -14.99 -9.93 16.13
C LEU A 611 -15.25 -9.70 14.63
N ASP A 612 -14.20 -9.41 13.88
CA ASP A 612 -14.26 -9.42 12.42
C ASP A 612 -14.20 -10.86 11.86
N SER A 613 -14.54 -11.05 10.58
CA SER A 613 -14.58 -12.37 9.95
C SER A 613 -13.22 -13.09 9.98
N PHE A 614 -12.13 -12.34 9.89
CA PHE A 614 -10.76 -12.87 9.97
C PHE A 614 -10.43 -13.41 11.38
N MET A 615 -10.89 -12.73 12.43
CA MET A 615 -10.67 -13.15 13.80
C MET A 615 -11.50 -14.36 14.17
N TYR A 616 -12.75 -14.44 13.72
CA TYR A 616 -13.53 -15.69 13.82
C TYR A 616 -12.77 -16.86 13.19
N ALA A 617 -12.23 -16.70 11.98
CA ALA A 617 -11.48 -17.75 11.32
C ALA A 617 -10.21 -18.17 12.07
N THR A 618 -9.47 -17.20 12.61
CA THR A 618 -8.25 -17.45 13.39
C THR A 618 -8.55 -18.23 14.68
N VAL A 619 -9.58 -17.81 15.42
CA VAL A 619 -10.00 -18.46 16.68
C VAL A 619 -10.54 -19.87 16.40
N LEU A 620 -11.36 -20.03 15.36
CA LEU A 620 -11.87 -21.35 14.95
C LEU A 620 -10.74 -22.30 14.53
N SER A 621 -9.73 -21.81 13.80
CA SER A 621 -8.55 -22.59 13.43
C SER A 621 -7.74 -23.03 14.66
N ALA A 622 -7.67 -22.19 15.70
CA ALA A 622 -7.01 -22.57 16.96
C ALA A 622 -7.78 -23.68 17.70
N PHE A 623 -9.11 -23.63 17.73
CA PHE A 623 -9.89 -24.76 18.26
C PHE A 623 -9.76 -26.02 17.42
N ALA A 624 -9.61 -25.87 16.11
CA ALA A 624 -9.40 -26.97 15.19
C ALA A 624 -8.07 -27.70 15.48
N SER A 625 -7.00 -26.99 15.86
CA SER A 625 -5.70 -27.61 16.17
C SER A 625 -5.72 -28.43 17.46
N VAL A 626 -6.41 -27.94 18.50
CA VAL A 626 -6.55 -28.62 19.81
C VAL A 626 -7.72 -29.61 19.84
N ALA A 627 -8.61 -29.57 18.84
CA ALA A 627 -9.83 -30.35 18.74
C ALA A 627 -10.79 -30.19 19.94
N THR A 628 -10.97 -28.96 20.41
CA THR A 628 -11.91 -28.61 21.48
C THR A 628 -13.30 -28.27 20.92
N LEU A 629 -14.07 -29.32 20.60
CA LEU A 629 -15.39 -29.20 19.95
C LEU A 629 -16.36 -28.25 20.66
N GLU A 630 -16.47 -28.35 21.98
CA GLU A 630 -17.44 -27.56 22.77
C GLU A 630 -17.19 -26.06 22.64
N ARG A 631 -15.91 -25.64 22.72
CA ARG A 631 -15.50 -24.24 22.55
C ARG A 631 -15.68 -23.76 21.11
N GLY A 632 -15.37 -24.61 20.13
CA GLY A 632 -15.67 -24.32 18.73
C GLY A 632 -17.16 -24.10 18.46
N MET A 633 -18.04 -24.86 19.13
CA MET A 633 -19.49 -24.68 19.04
C MET A 633 -19.97 -23.38 19.68
N GLU A 634 -19.39 -22.95 20.80
CA GLU A 634 -19.68 -21.65 21.42
C GLU A 634 -19.35 -20.49 20.45
N VAL A 635 -18.19 -20.53 19.79
CA VAL A 635 -17.80 -19.50 18.82
C VAL A 635 -18.64 -19.54 17.54
N HIS A 636 -19.06 -20.73 17.09
CA HIS A 636 -20.05 -20.84 16.01
C HIS A 636 -21.38 -20.18 16.39
N ALA A 637 -21.88 -20.39 17.61
CA ALA A 637 -23.10 -19.71 18.06
C ALA A 637 -22.93 -18.17 18.06
N CYS A 638 -21.75 -17.69 18.44
CA CYS A 638 -21.40 -16.27 18.35
C CYS A 638 -21.35 -15.76 16.90
N SER A 639 -20.82 -16.53 15.94
CA SER A 639 -20.75 -16.11 14.54
C SER A 639 -22.12 -16.01 13.89
N VAL A 640 -23.05 -16.92 14.24
CA VAL A 640 -24.47 -16.84 13.83
C VAL A 640 -25.14 -15.59 14.39
N ARG A 641 -24.88 -15.26 15.67
CA ARG A 641 -25.39 -14.00 16.27
C ARG A 641 -24.83 -12.74 15.61
N ALA A 642 -23.66 -12.85 14.99
CA ALA A 642 -23.01 -11.76 14.25
C ALA A 642 -23.45 -11.68 12.78
N CYS A 643 -24.38 -12.53 12.34
CA CYS A 643 -24.85 -12.64 10.95
C CYS A 643 -23.73 -12.97 9.94
N LEU A 644 -22.73 -13.76 10.37
CA LEU A 644 -21.57 -14.13 9.55
C LEU A 644 -21.71 -15.53 8.90
N GLU A 645 -22.89 -16.14 8.93
CA GLU A 645 -23.16 -17.46 8.35
C GLU A 645 -22.97 -17.54 6.84
N SER A 646 -23.04 -16.40 6.14
CA SER A 646 -22.81 -16.29 4.69
C SER A 646 -21.38 -15.91 4.32
N ASP A 647 -20.53 -15.57 5.29
CA ASP A 647 -19.13 -15.21 5.05
C ASP A 647 -18.32 -16.47 4.73
N VAL A 648 -17.68 -16.48 3.55
CA VAL A 648 -16.93 -17.64 3.05
C VAL A 648 -15.70 -17.96 3.90
N VAL A 649 -15.08 -16.97 4.54
CA VAL A 649 -13.87 -17.14 5.36
C VAL A 649 -14.24 -17.79 6.68
N VAL A 650 -15.29 -17.29 7.35
CA VAL A 650 -15.82 -17.89 8.57
C VAL A 650 -16.36 -19.29 8.29
N GLY A 651 -17.09 -19.46 7.19
CA GLY A 651 -17.63 -20.75 6.79
C GLY A 651 -16.56 -21.81 6.53
N SER A 652 -15.48 -21.43 5.85
CA SER A 652 -14.33 -22.32 5.63
C SER A 652 -13.66 -22.75 6.94
N ALA A 653 -13.50 -21.81 7.88
CA ALA A 653 -12.92 -22.10 9.19
C ALA A 653 -13.82 -23.00 10.06
N LEU A 654 -15.15 -22.85 9.97
CA LEU A 654 -16.11 -23.74 10.63
C LEU A 654 -16.04 -25.17 10.09
N VAL A 655 -15.94 -25.34 8.77
CA VAL A 655 -15.74 -26.67 8.14
C VAL A 655 -14.45 -27.31 8.64
N ASP A 656 -13.33 -26.57 8.64
CA ASP A 656 -12.05 -27.06 9.17
C ASP A 656 -12.14 -27.45 10.65
N MET A 657 -12.71 -26.58 11.48
CA MET A 657 -12.90 -26.82 12.92
C MET A 657 -13.73 -28.07 13.19
N TYR A 658 -14.90 -28.21 12.57
CA TYR A 658 -15.74 -29.38 12.77
C TYR A 658 -15.08 -30.67 12.27
N SER A 659 -14.38 -30.62 11.13
CA SER A 659 -13.64 -31.78 10.62
C SER A 659 -12.54 -32.22 11.59
N LYS A 660 -11.68 -31.31 12.07
CA LYS A 660 -10.59 -31.64 13.00
C LYS A 660 -11.05 -31.97 14.42
N CYS A 661 -12.27 -31.58 14.79
CA CYS A 661 -12.93 -31.95 16.05
C CYS A 661 -13.72 -33.28 15.98
N GLY A 662 -13.68 -34.00 14.85
CA GLY A 662 -14.32 -35.30 14.71
C GLY A 662 -15.82 -35.26 14.39
N ARG A 663 -16.38 -34.10 14.00
CA ARG A 663 -17.78 -33.89 13.58
C ARG A 663 -17.88 -33.63 12.08
N LEU A 664 -17.47 -34.64 11.30
CA LEU A 664 -17.51 -34.57 9.84
C LEU A 664 -18.94 -34.36 9.31
N ASP A 665 -19.94 -34.84 10.05
CA ASP A 665 -21.36 -34.63 9.78
C ASP A 665 -21.75 -33.14 9.80
N TYR A 666 -21.24 -32.39 10.77
CA TYR A 666 -21.51 -30.94 10.89
C TYR A 666 -20.70 -30.16 9.86
N ALA A 667 -19.45 -30.57 9.61
CA ALA A 667 -18.62 -29.98 8.56
C ALA A 667 -19.32 -30.09 7.18
N LEU A 668 -19.80 -31.29 6.81
CA LEU A 668 -20.49 -31.52 5.54
C LEU A 668 -21.80 -30.73 5.44
N ARG A 669 -22.61 -30.71 6.50
CA ARG A 669 -23.84 -29.93 6.52
C ARG A 669 -23.59 -28.44 6.27
N PHE A 670 -22.61 -27.88 6.97
CA PHE A 670 -22.26 -26.47 6.81
C PHE A 670 -21.70 -26.20 5.40
N PHE A 671 -20.78 -27.05 4.94
CA PHE A 671 -20.22 -27.00 3.59
C PHE A 671 -21.31 -26.97 2.51
N ASN A 672 -22.36 -27.78 2.66
CA ASN A 672 -23.49 -27.82 1.71
C ASN A 672 -24.39 -26.59 1.77
N THR A 673 -24.47 -25.90 2.92
CA THR A 673 -25.28 -24.67 3.07
C THR A 673 -24.57 -23.39 2.65
N MET A 674 -23.24 -23.42 2.44
CA MET A 674 -22.47 -22.24 2.03
C MET A 674 -22.92 -21.71 0.65
N PRO A 675 -23.21 -20.40 0.52
CA PRO A 675 -23.66 -19.80 -0.75
C PRO A 675 -22.52 -19.71 -1.78
N VAL A 676 -21.31 -19.44 -1.31
CA VAL A 676 -20.08 -19.38 -2.11
C VAL A 676 -19.04 -20.28 -1.44
N ARG A 677 -18.33 -21.07 -2.23
CA ARG A 677 -17.23 -21.92 -1.78
C ARG A 677 -15.95 -21.48 -2.45
N ASN A 678 -14.89 -21.30 -1.67
CA ASN A 678 -13.56 -21.00 -2.16
C ASN A 678 -12.66 -22.25 -2.05
N SER A 679 -11.41 -22.15 -2.54
CA SER A 679 -10.45 -23.26 -2.47
C SER A 679 -10.25 -23.78 -1.05
N TYR A 680 -10.25 -22.91 -0.03
CA TYR A 680 -10.11 -23.31 1.37
C TYR A 680 -11.25 -24.21 1.85
N SER A 681 -12.51 -23.84 1.62
CA SER A 681 -13.65 -24.67 2.01
C SER A 681 -13.64 -26.06 1.38
N TRP A 682 -13.31 -26.16 0.08
CA TRP A 682 -13.13 -27.44 -0.62
C TRP A 682 -11.99 -28.26 -0.02
N ASN A 683 -10.82 -27.63 0.15
CA ASN A 683 -9.62 -28.28 0.68
C ASN A 683 -9.82 -28.79 2.11
N SER A 684 -10.50 -28.03 2.98
CA SER A 684 -10.84 -28.44 4.34
C SER A 684 -11.75 -29.67 4.35
N MET A 685 -12.74 -29.73 3.46
CA MET A 685 -13.64 -30.88 3.40
C MET A 685 -12.98 -32.12 2.81
N ILE A 686 -12.21 -31.99 1.72
CA ILE A 686 -11.44 -33.09 1.09
C ILE A 686 -10.44 -33.66 2.11
N SER A 687 -9.67 -32.79 2.78
CA SER A 687 -8.72 -33.19 3.82
C SER A 687 -9.43 -33.79 5.04
N GLY A 688 -10.62 -33.29 5.38
CA GLY A 688 -11.48 -33.83 6.42
C GLY A 688 -11.88 -35.29 6.16
N TYR A 689 -12.37 -35.59 4.95
CA TYR A 689 -12.69 -36.96 4.54
C TYR A 689 -11.45 -37.87 4.58
N ALA A 690 -10.30 -37.40 4.08
CA ALA A 690 -9.04 -38.13 4.13
C ALA A 690 -8.65 -38.52 5.57
N ARG A 691 -8.66 -37.55 6.50
CA ARG A 691 -8.33 -37.75 7.93
C ARG A 691 -9.31 -38.67 8.66
N HIS A 692 -10.52 -38.85 8.13
CA HIS A 692 -11.54 -39.73 8.70
C HIS A 692 -11.54 -41.14 8.08
N GLY A 693 -10.63 -41.40 7.13
CA GLY A 693 -10.53 -42.67 6.42
C GLY A 693 -11.50 -42.87 5.28
N GLN A 694 -12.23 -41.84 4.90
CA GLN A 694 -13.23 -41.90 3.84
C GLN A 694 -12.61 -41.38 2.53
N GLY A 695 -11.54 -42.02 2.08
CA GLY A 695 -10.76 -41.54 0.94
C GLY A 695 -11.54 -41.51 -0.38
N GLU A 696 -12.42 -42.49 -0.62
CA GLU A 696 -13.29 -42.50 -1.80
C GLU A 696 -14.26 -41.31 -1.83
N GLU A 697 -14.82 -40.93 -0.68
CA GLU A 697 -15.69 -39.75 -0.58
C GLU A 697 -14.91 -38.45 -0.82
N ALA A 698 -13.64 -38.39 -0.40
CA ALA A 698 -12.75 -37.27 -0.72
C ALA A 698 -12.52 -37.14 -2.23
N LEU A 699 -12.33 -38.26 -2.94
CA LEU A 699 -12.16 -38.28 -4.40
C LEU A 699 -13.45 -37.89 -5.14
N LYS A 700 -14.61 -38.37 -4.68
CA LYS A 700 -15.91 -37.93 -5.21
C LYS A 700 -16.11 -36.42 -5.05
N LEU A 701 -15.72 -35.87 -3.89
CA LEU A 701 -15.79 -34.43 -3.64
C LEU A 701 -14.82 -33.65 -4.54
N PHE A 702 -13.63 -34.18 -4.81
CA PHE A 702 -12.68 -33.60 -5.76
C PHE A 702 -13.22 -33.56 -7.19
N GLU A 703 -13.88 -34.63 -7.65
CA GLU A 703 -14.56 -34.61 -8.96
C GLU A 703 -15.70 -33.59 -9.00
N THR A 704 -16.44 -33.43 -7.89
CA THR A 704 -17.47 -32.39 -7.77
C THR A 704 -16.87 -30.98 -7.86
N MET A 705 -15.71 -30.74 -7.23
CA MET A 705 -14.96 -29.48 -7.35
C MET A 705 -14.54 -29.19 -8.79
N LYS A 706 -14.12 -30.20 -9.55
CA LYS A 706 -13.77 -30.03 -10.97
C LYS A 706 -14.99 -29.65 -11.82
N LEU A 707 -16.14 -30.26 -11.55
CA LEU A 707 -17.38 -29.99 -12.29
C LEU A 707 -17.96 -28.61 -11.99
N ASP A 708 -17.77 -28.09 -10.77
CA ASP A 708 -18.18 -26.72 -10.40
C ASP A 708 -17.50 -25.67 -11.28
N GLY A 709 -16.22 -25.88 -11.63
CA GLY A 709 -15.47 -25.06 -12.60
C GLY A 709 -15.17 -23.62 -12.17
N GLN A 710 -15.78 -23.12 -11.08
CA GLN A 710 -15.55 -21.77 -10.57
C GLN A 710 -14.25 -21.67 -9.75
N THR A 711 -13.85 -22.78 -9.12
CA THR A 711 -12.66 -22.85 -8.25
C THR A 711 -11.68 -23.89 -8.77
N PRO A 712 -10.57 -23.51 -9.43
CA PRO A 712 -9.59 -24.47 -9.92
C PRO A 712 -8.84 -25.15 -8.76
N PRO A 713 -8.51 -26.45 -8.88
CA PRO A 713 -7.62 -27.13 -7.93
C PRO A 713 -6.27 -26.41 -7.79
N ASP A 714 -5.78 -26.32 -6.56
CA ASP A 714 -4.47 -25.77 -6.25
C ASP A 714 -3.55 -26.82 -5.60
N HIS A 715 -2.32 -26.42 -5.27
CA HIS A 715 -1.37 -27.31 -4.58
C HIS A 715 -1.94 -27.89 -3.27
N VAL A 716 -2.74 -27.14 -2.51
CA VAL A 716 -3.30 -27.63 -1.24
C VAL A 716 -4.40 -28.67 -1.50
N THR A 717 -5.19 -28.49 -2.57
CA THR A 717 -6.17 -29.50 -3.01
C THR A 717 -5.51 -30.85 -3.24
N PHE A 718 -4.38 -30.87 -3.97
CA PHE A 718 -3.67 -32.11 -4.26
C PHE A 718 -3.02 -32.75 -3.04
N VAL A 719 -2.57 -31.99 -2.05
CA VAL A 719 -2.15 -32.57 -0.75
C VAL A 719 -3.32 -33.33 -0.10
N GLY A 720 -4.53 -32.77 -0.11
CA GLY A 720 -5.74 -33.43 0.42
C GLY A 720 -6.09 -34.71 -0.36
N VAL A 721 -6.09 -34.65 -1.69
CA VAL A 721 -6.38 -35.78 -2.59
C VAL A 721 -5.36 -36.91 -2.44
N LEU A 722 -4.06 -36.60 -2.43
CA LEU A 722 -3.01 -37.60 -2.26
C LEU A 722 -3.02 -38.21 -0.86
N SER A 723 -3.34 -37.41 0.17
CA SER A 723 -3.56 -37.93 1.53
C SER A 723 -4.77 -38.86 1.58
N ALA A 724 -5.84 -38.57 0.85
CA ALA A 724 -7.00 -39.47 0.72
C ALA A 724 -6.61 -40.80 0.07
N CYS A 725 -5.83 -40.76 -1.03
CA CYS A 725 -5.30 -41.95 -1.68
C CYS A 725 -4.42 -42.77 -0.73
N SER A 726 -3.56 -42.09 0.04
CA SER A 726 -2.70 -42.70 1.06
C SER A 726 -3.49 -43.41 2.14
N HIS A 727 -4.57 -42.80 2.65
CA HIS A 727 -5.38 -43.36 3.72
C HIS A 727 -6.37 -44.43 3.27
N ALA A 728 -6.69 -44.51 1.97
CA ALA A 728 -7.55 -45.53 1.38
C ALA A 728 -6.79 -46.64 0.63
N GLY A 729 -5.46 -46.53 0.48
CA GLY A 729 -4.64 -47.52 -0.21
C GLY A 729 -4.77 -47.51 -1.73
N LEU A 730 -5.16 -46.36 -2.30
CA LEU A 730 -5.39 -46.20 -3.73
C LEU A 730 -4.09 -45.79 -4.44
N LEU A 731 -3.17 -46.74 -4.58
CA LEU A 731 -1.82 -46.52 -5.14
C LEU A 731 -1.86 -45.92 -6.56
N GLU A 732 -2.61 -46.56 -7.46
CA GLU A 732 -2.71 -46.15 -8.87
C GLU A 732 -3.35 -44.77 -9.04
N GLU A 733 -4.45 -44.50 -8.33
CA GLU A 733 -5.09 -43.17 -8.35
C GLU A 733 -4.17 -42.09 -7.76
N GLY A 734 -3.36 -42.44 -6.75
CA GLY A 734 -2.33 -41.55 -6.20
C GLY A 734 -1.33 -41.09 -7.26
N PHE A 735 -0.76 -42.02 -8.04
CA PHE A 735 0.16 -41.67 -9.14
C PHE A 735 -0.52 -40.88 -10.24
N LYS A 736 -1.70 -41.31 -10.68
CA LYS A 736 -2.50 -40.60 -11.69
C LYS A 736 -2.78 -39.16 -11.30
N HIS A 737 -3.16 -38.91 -10.04
CA HIS A 737 -3.40 -37.55 -9.57
C HIS A 737 -2.10 -36.75 -9.44
N PHE A 738 -1.02 -37.36 -8.97
CA PHE A 738 0.30 -36.71 -8.86
C PHE A 738 0.83 -36.24 -10.21
N GLU A 739 0.70 -37.06 -11.27
CA GLU A 739 1.08 -36.70 -12.64
C GLU A 739 0.15 -35.62 -13.22
N SER A 740 -1.16 -35.76 -13.01
CA SER A 740 -2.15 -34.81 -13.51
C SER A 740 -1.93 -33.38 -13.02
N MET A 741 -1.31 -33.19 -11.84
CA MET A 741 -0.93 -31.88 -11.32
C MET A 741 -0.10 -31.08 -12.33
N SER A 742 0.90 -31.71 -12.92
CA SER A 742 1.80 -31.06 -13.88
C SER A 742 1.15 -31.00 -15.24
N ASP A 743 0.61 -32.13 -15.71
CA ASP A 743 0.15 -32.29 -17.09
C ASP A 743 -1.15 -31.55 -17.39
N SER A 744 -2.08 -31.53 -16.44
CA SER A 744 -3.42 -30.95 -16.62
C SER A 744 -3.58 -29.57 -15.99
N TYR A 745 -2.86 -29.27 -14.90
CA TYR A 745 -3.04 -28.04 -14.12
C TYR A 745 -1.81 -27.11 -14.11
N GLY A 746 -0.67 -27.53 -14.68
CA GLY A 746 0.55 -26.73 -14.69
C GLY A 746 1.13 -26.46 -13.28
N LEU A 747 0.78 -27.29 -12.30
CA LEU A 747 1.20 -27.16 -10.91
C LEU A 747 2.42 -28.04 -10.66
N ALA A 748 3.60 -27.43 -10.55
CA ALA A 748 4.83 -28.15 -10.23
C ALA A 748 4.77 -28.80 -8.83
N PRO A 749 5.05 -30.11 -8.67
CA PRO A 749 5.02 -30.78 -7.38
C PRO A 749 5.99 -30.16 -6.37
N ARG A 750 5.46 -29.81 -5.18
CA ARG A 750 6.20 -29.34 -4.00
C ARG A 750 6.45 -30.46 -2.98
N ILE A 751 7.32 -30.21 -2.00
CA ILE A 751 7.76 -31.19 -0.99
C ILE A 751 6.59 -31.86 -0.23
N GLU A 752 5.47 -31.16 -0.06
CA GLU A 752 4.27 -31.69 0.60
C GLU A 752 3.62 -32.82 -0.23
N HIS A 753 3.61 -32.69 -1.56
CA HIS A 753 3.07 -33.71 -2.46
C HIS A 753 3.97 -34.94 -2.51
N PHE A 754 5.30 -34.74 -2.53
CA PHE A 754 6.27 -35.83 -2.41
C PHE A 754 6.14 -36.55 -1.05
N SER A 755 5.88 -35.81 0.03
CA SER A 755 5.55 -36.40 1.34
C SER A 755 4.32 -37.30 1.28
N CYS A 756 3.25 -36.85 0.61
CA CYS A 756 2.04 -37.65 0.44
C CYS A 756 2.31 -38.91 -0.39
N MET A 757 3.03 -38.82 -1.50
CA MET A 757 3.38 -39.99 -2.33
C MET A 757 4.30 -40.97 -1.61
N ALA A 758 5.24 -40.48 -0.79
CA ALA A 758 6.05 -41.32 0.07
C ALA A 758 5.18 -42.08 1.10
N ASP A 759 4.13 -41.45 1.63
CA ASP A 759 3.16 -42.11 2.52
C ASP A 759 2.30 -43.14 1.77
N VAL A 760 1.85 -42.83 0.55
CA VAL A 760 1.12 -43.78 -0.32
C VAL A 760 1.95 -45.05 -0.54
N LEU A 761 3.18 -44.90 -1.02
CA LEU A 761 4.11 -46.02 -1.29
C LEU A 761 4.48 -46.77 0.00
N GLY A 762 4.77 -46.02 1.06
CA GLY A 762 5.14 -46.58 2.36
C GLY A 762 4.01 -47.38 3.01
N ARG A 763 2.74 -46.98 2.82
CA ARG A 763 1.57 -47.74 3.29
C ARG A 763 1.21 -48.92 2.41
N ALA A 764 1.40 -48.82 1.10
CA ALA A 764 1.24 -49.94 0.19
C ALA A 764 2.30 -51.04 0.42
N GLY A 765 3.41 -50.72 1.08
CA GLY A 765 4.50 -51.67 1.35
C GLY A 765 5.49 -51.81 0.19
N GLU A 766 5.38 -50.94 -0.82
CA GLU A 766 6.22 -50.91 -2.03
C GLU A 766 7.58 -50.24 -1.75
N LEU A 767 8.38 -50.84 -0.86
CA LEU A 767 9.62 -50.23 -0.34
C LEU A 767 10.71 -50.02 -1.40
N ASP A 768 10.73 -50.81 -2.49
CA ASP A 768 11.65 -50.60 -3.62
C ASP A 768 11.28 -49.36 -4.42
N LYS A 769 10.00 -49.20 -4.75
CA LYS A 769 9.49 -48.00 -5.43
C LYS A 769 9.63 -46.76 -4.55
N LEU A 770 9.43 -46.87 -3.23
CA LEU A 770 9.63 -45.77 -2.28
C LEU A 770 11.09 -45.28 -2.28
N GLU A 771 12.05 -46.20 -2.27
CA GLU A 771 13.48 -45.85 -2.29
C GLU A 771 13.86 -45.15 -3.60
N ASP A 772 13.47 -45.72 -4.74
CA ASP A 772 13.69 -45.12 -6.06
C ASP A 772 13.00 -43.74 -6.22
N PHE A 773 11.78 -43.60 -5.71
CA PHE A 773 11.04 -42.34 -5.71
C PHE A 773 11.76 -41.25 -4.91
N ILE A 774 12.37 -41.62 -3.77
CA ILE A 774 13.11 -40.70 -2.93
C ILE A 774 14.43 -40.28 -3.59
N GLU A 775 15.10 -41.20 -4.29
CA GLU A 775 16.36 -40.89 -4.98
C GLU A 775 16.16 -40.00 -6.21
N LYS A 776 15.01 -40.13 -6.90
CA LYS A 776 14.66 -39.35 -8.08
C LYS A 776 14.06 -37.97 -7.80
N MET A 777 13.75 -37.65 -6.55
CA MET A 777 13.07 -36.39 -6.26
C MET A 777 14.00 -35.18 -6.55
N PRO A 778 13.46 -34.04 -7.03
CA PRO A 778 14.28 -32.89 -7.44
C PRO A 778 14.75 -32.01 -6.27
N MET A 779 14.40 -32.36 -5.02
CA MET A 779 14.77 -31.62 -3.81
C MET A 779 15.25 -32.56 -2.68
N LYS A 780 15.81 -32.03 -1.59
CA LYS A 780 16.18 -32.89 -0.46
C LYS A 780 14.93 -33.32 0.33
N PRO A 781 14.81 -34.60 0.74
CA PRO A 781 13.68 -35.05 1.54
C PRO A 781 13.66 -34.36 2.92
N ASN A 782 12.47 -33.99 3.40
CA ASN A 782 12.27 -33.37 4.70
C ASN A 782 12.10 -34.42 5.82
N VAL A 783 11.94 -33.94 7.05
CA VAL A 783 11.68 -34.77 8.25
C VAL A 783 10.49 -35.73 8.05
N LEU A 784 9.39 -35.24 7.47
CA LEU A 784 8.17 -36.03 7.30
C LEU A 784 8.38 -37.23 6.38
N ILE A 785 9.08 -37.05 5.26
CA ILE A 785 9.41 -38.13 4.32
C ILE A 785 10.27 -39.19 5.02
N TRP A 786 11.35 -38.79 5.71
CA TRP A 786 12.22 -39.76 6.38
C TRP A 786 11.52 -40.51 7.51
N ARG A 787 10.65 -39.85 8.29
CA ARG A 787 9.80 -40.53 9.28
C ARG A 787 8.85 -41.53 8.64
N THR A 788 8.29 -41.17 7.49
CA THR A 788 7.37 -42.04 6.73
C THR A 788 8.10 -43.29 6.22
N VAL A 789 9.32 -43.14 5.69
CA VAL A 789 10.18 -44.27 5.27
C VAL A 789 10.51 -45.17 6.45
N LEU A 790 10.96 -44.59 7.57
CA LEU A 790 11.31 -45.38 8.75
C LEU A 790 10.09 -46.14 9.31
N GLY A 791 8.91 -45.49 9.32
CA GLY A 791 7.64 -46.12 9.69
C GLY A 791 7.22 -47.23 8.71
N ALA A 792 7.44 -47.06 7.41
CA ALA A 792 7.18 -48.09 6.39
C ALA A 792 8.10 -49.31 6.57
N CYS A 793 9.40 -49.09 6.79
CA CYS A 793 10.36 -50.16 7.10
C CYS A 793 9.99 -50.91 8.39
N CYS A 794 9.51 -50.20 9.42
CA CYS A 794 9.01 -50.80 10.65
C CYS A 794 7.81 -51.72 10.39
N ARG A 795 6.84 -51.28 9.58
CA ARG A 795 5.64 -52.08 9.22
C ARG A 795 5.96 -53.29 8.35
N ALA A 796 7.04 -53.24 7.58
CA ALA A 796 7.51 -54.35 6.77
C ALA A 796 8.31 -55.41 7.56
N ASN A 797 8.19 -55.46 8.89
CA ASN A 797 8.97 -56.33 9.79
C ASN A 797 10.49 -56.16 9.62
N GLY A 798 10.94 -54.93 9.35
CA GLY A 798 12.37 -54.64 9.19
C GLY A 798 13.02 -55.22 7.93
N ARG A 799 12.24 -55.69 6.93
CA ARG A 799 12.76 -56.28 5.68
C ARG A 799 13.78 -55.41 4.93
N LYS A 800 13.65 -54.07 5.02
CA LYS A 800 14.67 -53.10 4.56
C LYS A 800 15.31 -52.32 5.72
N ALA A 801 15.96 -53.04 6.63
CA ALA A 801 16.59 -52.43 7.80
C ALA A 801 17.65 -51.37 7.45
N GLU A 802 18.39 -51.54 6.34
CA GLU A 802 19.41 -50.56 5.91
C GLU A 802 18.78 -49.25 5.43
N LEU A 803 17.69 -49.30 4.66
CA LEU A 803 16.94 -48.10 4.27
C LEU A 803 16.34 -47.40 5.51
N GLY A 804 15.82 -48.17 6.47
CA GLY A 804 15.34 -47.63 7.74
C GLY A 804 16.47 -46.99 8.57
N LYS A 805 17.65 -47.61 8.62
CA LYS A 805 18.83 -47.04 9.28
C LYS A 805 19.28 -45.73 8.62
N LYS A 806 19.34 -45.68 7.28
CA LYS A 806 19.59 -44.46 6.49
C LYS A 806 18.58 -43.37 6.84
N ALA A 807 17.28 -43.69 6.85
CA ALA A 807 16.24 -42.75 7.21
C ALA A 807 16.41 -42.21 8.64
N ALA A 808 16.74 -43.06 9.61
CA ALA A 808 16.98 -42.65 10.98
C ALA A 808 18.22 -41.75 11.14
N GLU A 809 19.30 -42.04 10.42
CA GLU A 809 20.51 -41.21 10.42
C GLU A 809 20.23 -39.81 9.87
N MET A 810 19.43 -39.71 8.80
CA MET A 810 18.97 -38.42 8.28
C MET A 810 18.08 -37.69 9.29
N LEU A 811 17.19 -38.39 9.99
CA LEU A 811 16.36 -37.80 11.05
C LEU A 811 17.17 -37.28 12.23
N PHE A 812 18.25 -37.96 12.63
CA PHE A 812 19.13 -37.49 13.70
C PHE A 812 19.93 -36.24 13.31
N GLN A 813 20.25 -36.07 12.03
CA GLN A 813 20.87 -34.83 11.54
C GLN A 813 19.89 -33.66 11.52
N LEU A 814 18.61 -33.91 11.22
CA LEU A 814 17.57 -32.88 11.12
C LEU A 814 16.96 -32.53 12.48
N GLU A 815 16.74 -33.50 13.36
CA GLU A 815 16.07 -33.36 14.65
C GLU A 815 16.72 -34.28 15.72
N PRO A 816 17.92 -33.93 16.21
CA PRO A 816 18.64 -34.77 17.18
C PRO A 816 17.92 -34.88 18.52
N GLU A 817 17.11 -33.90 18.91
CA GLU A 817 16.42 -33.87 20.20
C GLU A 817 15.07 -34.60 20.19
N ASN A 818 14.62 -35.11 19.03
CA ASN A 818 13.28 -35.70 18.92
C ASN A 818 13.26 -37.20 19.27
N ALA A 819 12.70 -37.52 20.43
CA ALA A 819 12.57 -38.87 20.98
C ALA A 819 11.90 -39.87 20.02
N VAL A 820 10.94 -39.40 19.21
CA VAL A 820 10.13 -40.24 18.32
C VAL A 820 11.02 -40.95 17.30
N ASN A 821 12.06 -40.28 16.80
CA ASN A 821 12.96 -40.82 15.79
C ASN A 821 13.74 -42.05 16.32
N TYR A 822 14.21 -41.98 17.57
CA TYR A 822 14.91 -43.08 18.24
C TYR A 822 13.98 -44.25 18.55
N VAL A 823 12.78 -43.95 19.06
CA VAL A 823 11.77 -44.97 19.38
C VAL A 823 11.31 -45.69 18.11
N LEU A 824 11.11 -44.98 17.01
CA LEU A 824 10.69 -45.57 15.74
C LEU A 824 11.77 -46.49 15.14
N LEU A 825 13.05 -46.09 15.22
CA LEU A 825 14.18 -46.95 14.83
C LEU A 825 14.25 -48.21 15.70
N GLY A 826 14.09 -48.05 17.02
CA GLY A 826 14.03 -49.18 17.94
C GLY A 826 12.89 -50.13 17.60
N ASN A 827 11.69 -49.59 17.37
CA ASN A 827 10.51 -50.37 17.01
C ASN A 827 10.72 -51.13 15.69
N MET A 828 11.39 -50.53 14.70
CA MET A 828 11.74 -51.20 13.45
C MET A 828 12.65 -52.41 13.69
N TYR A 829 13.70 -52.27 14.53
CA TYR A 829 14.57 -53.39 14.87
C TYR A 829 13.83 -54.47 15.65
N ALA A 830 12.97 -54.09 16.61
CA ALA A 830 12.15 -55.02 17.37
C ALA A 830 11.18 -55.80 16.45
N ALA A 831 10.53 -55.13 15.50
CA ALA A 831 9.64 -55.77 14.52
C ALA A 831 10.38 -56.76 13.59
N GLY A 832 11.67 -56.52 13.34
CA GLY A 832 12.54 -57.45 12.60
C GLY A 832 13.28 -58.48 13.46
N GLY A 833 12.99 -58.57 14.77
CA GLY A 833 13.66 -59.50 15.70
C GLY A 833 15.13 -59.17 16.00
N ARG A 834 15.62 -57.99 15.64
CA ARG A 834 17.01 -57.54 15.82
C ARG A 834 17.21 -56.87 17.19
N TRP A 835 17.10 -57.65 18.27
CA TRP A 835 17.13 -57.13 19.64
C TRP A 835 18.43 -56.40 20.03
N GLU A 836 19.59 -56.84 19.51
CA GLU A 836 20.86 -56.16 19.76
C GLU A 836 20.89 -54.72 19.21
N ASP A 837 20.33 -54.51 18.03
CA ASP A 837 20.30 -53.18 17.40
C ASP A 837 19.24 -52.27 18.05
N LEU A 838 18.16 -52.84 18.59
CA LEU A 838 17.23 -52.13 19.47
C LEU A 838 17.96 -51.58 20.71
N VAL A 839 18.81 -52.38 21.36
CA VAL A 839 19.60 -51.93 22.52
C VAL A 839 20.54 -50.80 22.13
N LYS A 840 21.19 -50.88 20.97
CA LYS A 840 22.02 -49.78 20.43
C LYS A 840 21.20 -48.51 20.19
N ALA A 841 20.00 -48.60 19.63
CA ALA A 841 19.12 -47.47 19.40
C ALA A 841 18.67 -46.82 20.73
N ARG A 842 18.33 -47.62 21.75
CA ARG A 842 18.00 -47.14 23.10
C ARG A 842 19.19 -46.49 23.78
N LYS A 843 20.40 -47.04 23.62
CA LYS A 843 21.63 -46.45 24.13
C LYS A 843 21.89 -45.07 23.49
N LYS A 844 21.78 -44.96 22.16
CA LYS A 844 21.88 -43.67 21.45
C LYS A 844 20.89 -42.63 21.96
N MET A 845 19.65 -43.02 22.25
CA MET A 845 18.64 -42.13 22.82
C MET A 845 19.04 -41.61 24.20
N LYS A 846 19.59 -42.49 25.05
CA LYS A 846 20.09 -42.14 26.39
C LYS A 846 21.32 -41.23 26.32
N ASP A 847 22.25 -41.52 25.41
CA ASP A 847 23.47 -40.74 25.22
C ASP A 847 23.16 -39.32 24.69
N ALA A 848 22.02 -39.13 24.01
CA ALA A 848 21.52 -37.84 23.56
C ALA A 848 20.68 -37.07 24.63
N ASP A 849 20.52 -37.63 25.83
CA ASP A 849 19.65 -37.10 26.91
C ASP A 849 18.20 -36.82 26.50
N VAL A 850 17.69 -37.59 25.54
CA VAL A 850 16.33 -37.41 24.99
C VAL A 850 15.35 -38.31 25.73
N LYS A 851 14.28 -37.74 26.30
CA LYS A 851 13.24 -38.47 27.04
C LYS A 851 12.05 -38.85 26.17
N LYS A 852 11.58 -40.10 26.31
CA LYS A 852 10.38 -40.59 25.64
C LYS A 852 9.13 -39.96 26.26
N GLU A 853 8.25 -39.41 25.43
CA GLU A 853 6.92 -38.95 25.85
C GLU A 853 6.02 -40.15 26.23
N ALA A 854 5.29 -40.02 27.34
CA ALA A 854 4.34 -41.05 27.76
C ALA A 854 3.09 -41.04 26.86
N GLY A 855 2.60 -42.22 26.52
CA GLY A 855 1.34 -42.35 25.79
C GLY A 855 0.16 -42.19 26.74
N TYR A 856 -0.71 -41.23 26.48
CA TYR A 856 -1.93 -40.99 27.25
C TYR A 856 -3.13 -40.81 26.35
N SER A 857 -4.30 -41.12 26.91
CA SER A 857 -5.59 -40.91 26.26
C SER A 857 -6.46 -40.05 27.14
N TRP A 858 -7.30 -39.21 26.55
CA TRP A 858 -8.21 -38.36 27.32
C TRP A 858 -9.61 -38.32 26.72
N VAL A 859 -10.56 -38.00 27.59
CA VAL A 859 -11.96 -37.79 27.24
C VAL A 859 -12.46 -36.51 27.91
N THR A 860 -13.37 -35.81 27.23
CA THR A 860 -14.02 -34.62 27.77
C THR A 860 -15.44 -35.01 28.20
N MET A 861 -15.72 -34.81 29.48
CA MET A 861 -17.01 -35.05 30.13
C MET A 861 -17.54 -33.72 30.68
N LYS A 862 -18.79 -33.70 31.16
CA LYS A 862 -19.43 -32.47 31.66
C LYS A 862 -18.70 -31.83 32.85
N ASP A 863 -18.00 -32.66 33.63
CA ASP A 863 -17.23 -32.31 34.82
C ASP A 863 -15.75 -32.00 34.52
N GLY A 864 -15.29 -32.18 33.28
CA GLY A 864 -13.96 -31.78 32.85
C GLY A 864 -13.26 -32.77 31.92
N VAL A 865 -11.95 -32.59 31.78
CA VAL A 865 -11.09 -33.47 30.98
C VAL A 865 -10.47 -34.53 31.87
N HIS A 866 -10.69 -35.80 31.54
CA HIS A 866 -10.11 -36.95 32.26
C HIS A 866 -9.00 -37.57 31.43
N MET A 867 -7.80 -37.68 32.01
CA MET A 867 -6.61 -38.23 31.36
C MET A 867 -6.26 -39.60 31.93
N PHE A 868 -5.81 -40.49 31.06
CA PHE A 868 -5.44 -41.87 31.40
C PHE A 868 -4.06 -42.19 30.86
N VAL A 869 -3.20 -42.71 31.75
CA VAL A 869 -1.88 -43.25 31.41
C VAL A 869 -1.86 -44.73 31.77
N ALA A 870 -1.26 -45.58 30.92
CA ALA A 870 -1.18 -47.00 31.21
C ALA A 870 -0.40 -47.24 32.52
N GLY A 871 -0.99 -47.98 33.45
CA GLY A 871 -0.41 -48.27 34.77
C GLY A 871 -0.66 -47.21 35.85
N ASP A 872 -1.22 -46.05 35.51
CA ASP A 872 -1.61 -45.03 36.47
C ASP A 872 -2.96 -45.36 37.13
N LYS A 873 -3.00 -45.30 38.46
CA LYS A 873 -4.20 -45.54 39.29
C LYS A 873 -4.60 -44.30 40.12
N SER A 874 -4.08 -43.12 39.79
CA SER A 874 -4.36 -41.86 40.48
C SER A 874 -5.80 -41.35 40.29
N HIS A 875 -6.50 -41.83 39.24
CA HIS A 875 -7.86 -41.40 38.94
C HIS A 875 -8.85 -41.79 40.06
N PRO A 876 -9.75 -40.88 40.51
CA PRO A 876 -10.70 -41.16 41.61
C PRO A 876 -11.55 -42.43 41.40
N ASP A 877 -11.99 -42.68 40.16
CA ASP A 877 -12.79 -43.85 39.79
C ASP A 877 -11.98 -45.08 39.33
N ALA A 878 -10.68 -45.16 39.67
CA ALA A 878 -9.81 -46.23 39.16
C ALA A 878 -10.41 -47.64 39.35
N ASP A 879 -10.91 -47.98 40.54
CA ASP A 879 -11.48 -49.31 40.81
C ASP A 879 -12.67 -49.65 39.89
N VAL A 880 -13.52 -48.66 39.60
CA VAL A 880 -14.68 -48.82 38.72
C VAL A 880 -14.23 -49.02 37.28
N ILE A 881 -13.25 -48.24 36.82
CA ILE A 881 -12.67 -48.33 35.48
C ILE A 881 -12.05 -49.70 35.25
N TYR A 882 -11.19 -50.15 36.16
CA TYR A 882 -10.52 -51.44 36.06
C TYR A 882 -11.50 -52.61 36.14
N LYS A 883 -12.57 -52.51 36.93
CA LYS A 883 -13.65 -53.50 36.97
C LYS A 883 -14.38 -53.57 35.62
N LYS A 884 -14.75 -52.43 35.03
CA LYS A 884 -15.42 -52.38 33.72
C LYS A 884 -14.50 -52.87 32.60
N LEU A 885 -13.21 -52.56 32.66
CA LEU A 885 -12.23 -53.04 31.69
C LEU A 885 -12.06 -54.57 31.74
N LYS A 886 -12.05 -55.18 32.94
CA LYS A 886 -12.07 -56.65 33.10
C LYS A 886 -13.33 -57.29 32.50
N GLU A 887 -14.50 -56.67 32.72
CA GLU A 887 -15.76 -57.11 32.10
C GLU A 887 -15.68 -57.07 30.56
N LEU A 888 -15.18 -55.96 30.00
CA LEU A 888 -15.01 -55.80 28.55
C LEU A 888 -14.03 -56.82 27.98
N ASN A 889 -12.88 -57.04 28.63
CA ASN A 889 -11.89 -58.04 28.19
C ASN A 889 -12.48 -59.45 28.15
N ARG A 890 -13.32 -59.82 29.13
CA ARG A 890 -14.04 -61.11 29.10
C ARG A 890 -15.00 -61.18 27.90
N LYS A 891 -15.87 -60.19 27.72
CA LYS A 891 -16.82 -60.15 26.58
C LYS A 891 -16.11 -60.17 25.23
N MET A 892 -14.98 -59.48 25.10
CA MET A 892 -14.17 -59.51 23.88
C MET A 892 -13.64 -60.91 23.60
N ARG A 893 -13.05 -61.59 24.60
CA ARG A 893 -12.57 -62.97 24.44
C ARG A 893 -13.71 -63.93 24.09
N ASP A 894 -14.86 -63.81 24.75
CA ASP A 894 -16.07 -64.60 24.43
C ASP A 894 -16.55 -64.38 22.98
N ALA A 895 -16.30 -63.18 22.42
CA ALA A 895 -16.62 -62.83 21.03
C ALA A 895 -15.51 -63.22 20.01
N GLY A 896 -14.42 -63.86 20.44
CA GLY A 896 -13.33 -64.33 19.58
C GLY A 896 -12.14 -63.38 19.43
N TYR A 897 -12.03 -62.33 20.24
CA TYR A 897 -10.85 -61.45 20.25
C TYR A 897 -9.63 -62.16 20.83
N VAL A 898 -8.52 -62.13 20.07
CA VAL A 898 -7.21 -62.65 20.49
C VAL A 898 -6.23 -61.47 20.56
N PRO A 899 -5.59 -61.21 21.72
CA PRO A 899 -4.58 -60.17 21.85
C PRO A 899 -3.41 -60.35 20.87
N GLN A 900 -3.06 -59.29 20.16
CA GLN A 900 -1.99 -59.34 19.16
C GLN A 900 -0.63 -59.02 19.82
N THR A 901 0.01 -60.01 20.44
CA THR A 901 1.24 -59.81 21.23
C THR A 901 2.46 -59.30 20.44
N GLY A 902 2.44 -59.39 19.11
CA GLY A 902 3.44 -58.76 18.23
C GLY A 902 3.53 -57.23 18.36
N PHE A 903 2.50 -56.58 18.92
CA PHE A 903 2.53 -55.14 19.22
C PHE A 903 3.13 -54.81 20.60
N ALA A 904 3.42 -55.81 21.43
CA ALA A 904 4.16 -55.64 22.68
C ALA A 904 5.68 -55.77 22.40
N LEU A 905 6.31 -54.67 21.95
CA LEU A 905 7.72 -54.60 21.53
C LEU A 905 8.71 -54.61 22.73
N TYR A 906 8.47 -55.51 23.68
CA TYR A 906 9.33 -55.80 24.82
C TYR A 906 9.77 -57.26 24.78
N ASP A 907 10.98 -57.52 25.23
CA ASP A 907 11.50 -58.88 25.38
C ASP A 907 10.96 -59.48 26.69
N LEU A 908 9.74 -60.01 26.61
CA LEU A 908 8.95 -60.56 27.72
C LEU A 908 8.25 -61.86 27.29
N GLU A 909 7.92 -62.69 28.28
CA GLU A 909 7.04 -63.85 28.11
C GLU A 909 5.66 -63.46 27.57
N GLN A 910 4.98 -64.39 26.90
CA GLN A 910 3.73 -64.14 26.17
C GLN A 910 2.60 -63.64 27.08
N GLU A 911 2.47 -64.17 28.30
CA GLU A 911 1.46 -63.76 29.28
C GLU A 911 1.67 -62.31 29.75
N ASN A 912 2.92 -61.92 30.00
CA ASN A 912 3.30 -60.55 30.35
C ASN A 912 3.04 -59.56 29.21
N LYS A 913 3.13 -60.00 27.95
CA LYS A 913 2.78 -59.20 26.77
C LYS A 913 1.27 -58.96 26.66
N GLU A 914 0.45 -59.97 26.93
CA GLU A 914 -1.02 -59.82 26.94
C GLU A 914 -1.49 -58.89 28.05
N GLU A 915 -0.88 -58.95 29.23
CA GLU A 915 -1.25 -58.11 30.36
C GLU A 915 -1.01 -56.62 30.05
N ILE A 916 0.14 -56.27 29.48
CA ILE A 916 0.47 -54.89 29.11
C ILE A 916 -0.54 -54.32 28.09
N LEU A 917 -0.88 -55.11 27.05
CA LEU A 917 -1.85 -54.71 26.02
C LEU A 917 -3.26 -54.51 26.58
N SER A 918 -3.61 -55.21 27.66
CA SER A 918 -4.93 -55.16 28.27
C SER A 918 -5.22 -53.83 28.97
N TYR A 919 -4.19 -53.10 29.40
CA TYR A 919 -4.30 -51.87 30.20
C TYR A 919 -3.75 -50.62 29.48
N HIS A 920 -3.77 -50.62 28.15
CA HIS A 920 -3.47 -49.42 27.37
C HIS A 920 -4.43 -48.27 27.69
N SER A 921 -3.95 -47.03 27.58
CA SER A 921 -4.68 -45.83 27.98
C SER A 921 -6.01 -45.64 27.23
N GLU A 922 -6.09 -46.06 25.97
CA GLU A 922 -7.33 -46.02 25.19
C GLU A 922 -8.41 -46.93 25.78
N LYS A 923 -8.01 -48.13 26.23
CA LYS A 923 -8.92 -49.12 26.82
C LYS A 923 -9.41 -48.66 28.21
N LEU A 924 -8.56 -47.97 28.97
CA LEU A 924 -8.94 -47.31 30.22
C LEU A 924 -9.96 -46.18 29.96
N ALA A 925 -9.71 -45.34 28.96
CA ALA A 925 -10.59 -44.23 28.59
C ALA A 925 -11.99 -44.71 28.17
N VAL A 926 -12.08 -45.73 27.31
CA VAL A 926 -13.40 -46.26 26.89
C VAL A 926 -14.12 -46.95 28.06
N ALA A 927 -13.40 -47.65 28.94
CA ALA A 927 -13.97 -48.28 30.12
C ALA A 927 -14.56 -47.24 31.09
N PHE A 928 -13.87 -46.10 31.29
CA PHE A 928 -14.38 -44.99 32.07
C PHE A 928 -15.68 -44.41 31.50
N VAL A 929 -15.71 -44.10 30.20
CA VAL A 929 -16.92 -43.52 29.57
C VAL A 929 -18.10 -44.50 29.64
N LEU A 930 -17.87 -45.79 29.39
CA LEU A 930 -18.91 -46.82 29.50
C LEU A 930 -19.37 -47.05 30.94
N ALA A 931 -18.49 -46.88 31.93
CA ALA A 931 -18.85 -46.97 33.34
C ALA A 931 -19.71 -45.78 33.78
N ALA A 932 -19.34 -44.57 33.36
CA ALA A 932 -20.01 -43.32 33.72
C ALA A 932 -21.33 -43.08 32.96
N GLN A 933 -21.44 -43.53 31.71
CA GLN A 933 -22.58 -43.25 30.82
C GLN A 933 -23.30 -44.52 30.33
N ARG A 934 -23.76 -45.37 31.25
CA ARG A 934 -24.36 -46.67 30.91
C ARG A 934 -25.61 -46.61 30.03
N SER A 935 -26.38 -45.53 30.10
CA SER A 935 -27.65 -45.36 29.37
C SER A 935 -27.54 -44.45 28.13
N SER A 936 -26.35 -43.88 27.86
CA SER A 936 -26.16 -42.95 26.75
C SER A 936 -25.94 -43.68 25.43
N THR A 937 -26.65 -43.26 24.39
CA THR A 937 -26.46 -43.73 23.00
C THR A 937 -25.54 -42.81 22.18
N LEU A 938 -25.06 -41.70 22.74
CA LEU A 938 -24.22 -40.73 22.03
C LEU A 938 -22.84 -41.33 21.70
N PRO A 939 -22.20 -41.02 20.55
CA PRO A 939 -20.87 -41.53 20.24
C PRO A 939 -19.83 -41.26 21.34
N ILE A 940 -19.00 -42.25 21.66
CA ILE A 940 -17.87 -42.10 22.58
C ILE A 940 -16.72 -41.42 21.84
N ARG A 941 -16.15 -40.34 22.38
CA ARG A 941 -15.01 -39.63 21.79
C ARG A 941 -13.78 -39.78 22.67
N ILE A 942 -12.73 -40.35 22.11
CA ILE A 942 -11.46 -40.56 22.79
C ILE A 942 -10.35 -39.96 21.94
N MET A 943 -9.42 -39.30 22.61
CA MET A 943 -8.27 -38.65 21.99
C MET A 943 -6.99 -39.30 22.52
N LYS A 944 -6.00 -39.47 21.67
CA LYS A 944 -4.69 -40.04 22.02
C LYS A 944 -3.57 -39.19 21.44
N ASN A 945 -2.53 -38.93 22.23
CA ASN A 945 -1.37 -38.16 21.79
C ASN A 945 -0.47 -38.93 20.80
N LEU A 946 -0.46 -40.27 20.89
CA LEU A 946 0.30 -41.16 20.02
C LEU A 946 -0.60 -41.94 19.05
N ARG A 947 0.01 -42.59 18.04
CA ARG A 947 -0.68 -43.55 17.17
C ARG A 947 -1.23 -44.73 17.98
N VAL A 948 -2.46 -45.15 17.67
CA VAL A 948 -3.11 -46.32 18.30
C VAL A 948 -2.38 -47.59 17.83
N CYS A 949 -2.24 -48.61 18.69
CA CYS A 949 -1.60 -49.88 18.28
C CYS A 949 -2.60 -50.84 17.61
N GLY A 950 -2.10 -51.83 16.85
CA GLY A 950 -2.94 -52.79 16.12
C GLY A 950 -3.89 -53.60 17.00
N ASP A 951 -3.42 -53.96 18.19
CA ASP A 951 -4.24 -54.63 19.19
C ASP A 951 -5.40 -53.77 19.69
N CYS A 952 -5.14 -52.50 20.04
CA CYS A 952 -6.18 -51.58 20.49
C CYS A 952 -7.18 -51.26 19.37
N HIS A 953 -6.71 -51.07 18.13
CA HIS A 953 -7.60 -50.90 16.99
C HIS A 953 -8.53 -52.10 16.82
N SER A 954 -8.00 -53.33 16.93
CA SER A 954 -8.79 -54.55 16.86
C SER A 954 -9.78 -54.66 18.03
N ALA A 955 -9.34 -54.39 19.25
CA ALA A 955 -10.19 -54.39 20.44
C ALA A 955 -11.37 -53.43 20.31
N PHE A 956 -11.15 -52.21 19.80
CA PHE A 956 -12.20 -51.22 19.63
C PHE A 956 -13.29 -51.64 18.62
N LYS A 957 -12.95 -52.42 17.59
CA LYS A 957 -13.95 -53.08 16.74
C LYS A 957 -14.87 -53.97 17.57
N TYR A 958 -14.31 -54.87 18.38
CA TYR A 958 -15.10 -55.74 19.26
C TYR A 958 -15.93 -54.94 20.27
N ILE A 959 -15.36 -53.93 20.92
CA ILE A 959 -16.07 -53.10 21.91
C ILE A 959 -17.27 -52.40 21.25
N SER A 960 -17.10 -51.82 20.06
CA SER A 960 -18.19 -51.15 19.34
C SER A 960 -19.35 -52.11 19.02
N LYS A 961 -19.04 -53.37 18.65
CA LYS A 961 -20.03 -54.41 18.38
C LYS A 961 -20.72 -54.93 19.63
N ILE A 962 -19.97 -55.12 20.72
CA ILE A 962 -20.46 -55.65 21.99
C ILE A 962 -21.40 -54.65 22.68
N GLU A 963 -21.02 -53.37 22.68
CA GLU A 963 -21.77 -52.32 23.39
C GLU A 963 -22.77 -51.60 22.45
N GLY A 964 -22.78 -51.91 21.16
CA GLY A 964 -23.71 -51.35 20.18
C GLY A 964 -23.64 -49.82 20.04
N ARG A 965 -22.45 -49.25 20.24
CA ARG A 965 -22.23 -47.81 20.37
C ARG A 965 -21.04 -47.37 19.54
N GLN A 966 -21.21 -46.27 18.79
CA GLN A 966 -20.14 -45.69 17.98
C GLN A 966 -18.99 -45.21 18.88
N ILE A 967 -17.76 -45.51 18.49
CA ILE A 967 -16.54 -45.00 19.14
C ILE A 967 -15.73 -44.23 18.10
N ILE A 968 -15.49 -42.96 18.37
CA ILE A 968 -14.65 -42.06 17.57
C ILE A 968 -13.34 -41.87 18.32
N LEU A 969 -12.28 -42.47 17.80
CA LEU A 969 -10.94 -42.41 18.38
C LEU A 969 -10.05 -41.57 17.47
N ARG A 970 -9.54 -40.43 17.96
CA ARG A 970 -8.50 -39.67 17.26
C ARG A 970 -7.14 -40.09 17.78
N ASP A 971 -6.27 -40.51 16.87
CA ASP A 971 -4.85 -40.69 17.15
C ASP A 971 -4.03 -39.50 16.64
N SER A 972 -2.70 -39.58 16.72
CA SER A 972 -1.80 -38.50 16.27
C SER A 972 -1.99 -38.12 14.79
N ASN A 973 -2.53 -39.02 13.97
CA ASN A 973 -2.57 -38.88 12.51
C ASN A 973 -4.00 -38.75 11.96
N ARG A 974 -4.97 -39.51 12.48
CA ARG A 974 -6.31 -39.66 11.89
C ARG A 974 -7.41 -39.96 12.91
N PHE A 975 -8.65 -39.93 12.44
CA PHE A 975 -9.82 -40.43 13.14
C PHE A 975 -10.13 -41.87 12.72
N HIS A 976 -10.50 -42.68 13.70
CA HIS A 976 -11.04 -44.03 13.54
C HIS A 976 -12.47 -44.03 14.05
N HIS A 977 -13.43 -44.34 13.17
CA HIS A 977 -14.85 -44.45 13.53
C HIS A 977 -15.20 -45.93 13.61
N PHE A 978 -15.30 -46.45 14.83
CA PHE A 978 -15.68 -47.83 15.10
C PHE A 978 -17.20 -47.92 15.25
N GLN A 979 -17.84 -48.74 14.43
CA GLN A 979 -19.28 -48.95 14.41
C GLN A 979 -19.55 -50.40 14.02
N ASP A 980 -20.35 -51.12 14.82
CA ASP A 980 -20.81 -52.49 14.54
C ASP A 980 -19.70 -53.49 14.18
N GLY A 981 -18.50 -53.31 14.73
CA GLY A 981 -17.36 -54.19 14.47
C GLY A 981 -16.50 -53.81 13.26
N ALA A 982 -16.84 -52.73 12.55
CA ALA A 982 -16.04 -52.16 11.46
C ALA A 982 -15.38 -50.85 11.89
N CYS A 983 -14.32 -50.46 11.18
CA CYS A 983 -13.67 -49.15 11.32
C CYS A 983 -13.71 -48.40 9.98
N SER A 984 -13.87 -47.08 10.01
CA SER A 984 -13.83 -46.23 8.80
C SER A 984 -12.54 -46.28 8.01
N CYS A 985 -11.46 -46.87 8.54
CA CYS A 985 -10.20 -47.08 7.82
C CYS A 985 -10.15 -48.36 6.99
N SER A 986 -11.17 -49.22 7.06
CA SER A 986 -11.20 -50.54 6.38
C SER A 986 -9.96 -51.41 6.68
N ASP A 987 -9.43 -51.30 7.90
CA ASP A 987 -8.19 -51.94 8.36
C ASP A 987 -6.92 -51.52 7.58
N PHE A 988 -6.99 -50.48 6.75
CA PHE A 988 -5.87 -49.87 6.04
C PHE A 988 -5.47 -48.54 6.70
N TRP A 989 -4.47 -48.58 7.61
CA TRP A 989 -4.08 -47.38 8.37
C TRP A 989 -2.60 -47.26 8.71
#